data_AF-A0A8H7HYK7-F1
#
_entry.id   AF-A0A8H7HYK7-F1
#
_cell.length_a   1.000
_cell.length_b   1.000
_cell.length_c   1.000
_cell.angle_alpha   90.00
_cell.angle_beta   90.00
_cell.angle_gamma   90.00
#
_symmetry.space_group_name_H-M   'P 1'
#
loop_
_entity.id
_entity.type
_entity.pdbx_description
1 polymer ?
#
loop_
_entity_poly.entity_id
_entity_poly.type
_entity_poly.pdbx_seq_one_letter_code
_entity_poly.pdbx_strand_id
1 'polypeptide(L)'
;MSALFRRSVFNIARTASVPSHAAIMRPAFAVRSYAAAAGLSKDDIQVRVLDVLKTFEKVDPAKLAPTSSFTEDLGLDNATGRALTGGKQEFSIEIPDAEADEIKTVQQAIDYIANTPEGYTRMYSEACILPDLYYDVGSITSPEIGLNQMPVLPPDTAQLVLAPREWLTSLAEDVEKWLSKTLGISSKLSSVRALSLLFASGALLYLWRSRLRKYSNEGRPPIYSHWVPWLGSALQVQRDPDALFRRAHRELGSVFGIKSFGSVMYYITDADLINSVYKQTSVFSSSPMQATFLHSVFNMRTEIINGPHAGVFGDMIASKNRHTSPVNVHNLVSTFITHTRSLVSELSSGSVKLQDLVILMQKADCAMLLGPSFDFGSIASAFEKFDHGVTLLAINFPSIFMRETTAARSQLIEVLTQYFKSGPPEDASQQLKDFVDLAKGAEWTNRDTGSFALGMVWPLLANAPWAVWWLLVYHLHKARGLELLLEEVRRVVNSDRDLLEVVRDSTATPYLDASINETIRIASDSWSVRWVPPSPTPSRLGTFIFRGGDLVMCKMRGVHMDPNVYAHPEVYEPGRFTSGKEGMRGRFFPFGGGFSICEGRHLALSQIRAFLIIFLNEFDVSLVDSQSEVPMFSPRNRGFGMIRPVRDVQVRLTRRKL
;
A
#
# COMPACT_ATOMS: atom_id res chain seq x y z
N MET A 1 6.35 -72.07 22.61
CA MET A 1 6.86 -71.14 23.66
C MET A 1 5.72 -70.22 24.05
N SER A 2 4.85 -70.76 24.90
CA SER A 2 3.55 -70.24 25.28
C SER A 2 3.39 -70.41 26.79
N ALA A 3 2.68 -69.45 27.39
CA ALA A 3 2.08 -69.45 28.71
C ALA A 3 3.00 -69.24 29.92
N LEU A 4 2.55 -68.33 30.79
CA LEU A 4 2.35 -68.43 32.25
C LEU A 4 2.26 -66.98 32.79
N PHE A 5 1.32 -66.51 33.62
CA PHE A 5 0.07 -67.05 34.18
C PHE A 5 -0.68 -65.88 34.87
N ARG A 6 -2.01 -65.98 34.98
CA ARG A 6 -2.94 -65.07 35.68
C ARG A 6 -2.89 -65.21 37.21
N ARG A 7 -3.44 -64.18 37.90
CA ARG A 7 -4.01 -64.07 39.28
C ARG A 7 -3.22 -63.09 40.17
N SER A 8 -3.78 -62.24 41.03
CA SER A 8 -5.13 -61.96 41.57
C SER A 8 -4.99 -60.64 42.38
N VAL A 9 -5.87 -59.62 42.26
CA VAL A 9 -7.06 -59.34 43.10
C VAL A 9 -6.76 -58.83 44.54
N PHE A 10 -7.16 -57.56 44.78
CA PHE A 10 -7.61 -56.88 46.03
C PHE A 10 -6.65 -56.12 46.98
N ASN A 11 -7.17 -54.93 47.39
CA ASN A 11 -6.89 -54.09 48.58
C ASN A 11 -5.61 -53.21 48.51
N ILE A 12 -5.61 -51.89 48.74
CA ILE A 12 -6.34 -51.02 49.70
C ILE A 12 -6.45 -49.59 49.13
N ALA A 13 -7.59 -48.94 49.37
CA ALA A 13 -7.80 -47.51 49.22
C ALA A 13 -7.00 -46.69 50.25
N ARG A 14 -6.31 -45.62 49.81
CA ARG A 14 -5.95 -44.47 50.66
C ARG A 14 -5.75 -43.21 49.80
N THR A 15 -6.78 -42.36 49.85
CA THR A 15 -6.75 -40.89 49.83
C THR A 15 -5.52 -40.18 49.24
N ALA A 16 -5.68 -39.59 48.06
CA ALA A 16 -5.04 -38.34 47.70
C ALA A 16 -5.98 -37.54 46.78
N SER A 17 -6.54 -36.46 47.33
CA SER A 17 -7.31 -35.45 46.62
C SER A 17 -6.42 -34.73 45.60
N VAL A 18 -6.67 -34.93 44.31
CA VAL A 18 -6.07 -34.13 43.24
C VAL A 18 -6.93 -32.88 43.05
N PRO A 19 -6.39 -31.65 43.19
CA PRO A 19 -7.15 -30.44 42.89
C PRO A 19 -7.39 -30.36 41.39
N SER A 20 -8.67 -30.35 41.00
CA SER A 20 -9.11 -30.02 39.65
C SER A 20 -8.97 -28.51 39.43
N HIS A 21 -7.80 -28.04 39.02
CA HIS A 21 -7.61 -26.70 38.45
C HIS A 21 -7.01 -26.84 37.05
N ALA A 22 -7.86 -27.18 36.07
CA ALA A 22 -7.59 -26.80 34.69
C ALA A 22 -7.77 -25.28 34.62
N ALA A 23 -6.67 -24.53 34.70
CA ALA A 23 -6.66 -23.10 34.49
C ALA A 23 -7.10 -22.82 33.05
N ILE A 24 -8.36 -22.46 32.86
CA ILE A 24 -8.85 -21.84 31.63
C ILE A 24 -8.18 -20.47 31.58
N MET A 25 -7.08 -20.37 30.81
CA MET A 25 -6.42 -19.11 30.54
C MET A 25 -7.37 -18.23 29.72
N ARG A 26 -8.12 -17.37 30.41
CA ARG A 26 -8.89 -16.30 29.78
C ARG A 26 -7.91 -15.19 29.41
N PRO A 27 -7.91 -14.68 28.15
CA PRO A 27 -7.14 -13.49 27.84
C PRO A 27 -7.75 -12.31 28.64
N ALA A 28 -6.97 -11.78 29.58
CA ALA A 28 -7.30 -10.53 30.24
C ALA A 28 -6.89 -9.39 29.28
N PHE A 29 -7.88 -8.74 28.67
CA PHE A 29 -7.65 -7.50 27.94
C PHE A 29 -7.38 -6.38 28.96
N ALA A 30 -6.11 -6.02 29.14
CA ALA A 30 -5.77 -4.79 29.84
C ALA A 30 -6.04 -3.61 28.89
N VAL A 31 -7.13 -2.87 29.13
CA VAL A 31 -7.39 -1.59 28.45
C VAL A 31 -6.48 -0.55 29.10
N ARG A 32 -5.41 -0.15 28.40
CA ARG A 32 -4.65 1.06 28.76
C ARG A 32 -5.25 2.25 28.03
N SER A 33 -5.63 3.27 28.80
CA SER A 33 -6.03 4.58 28.28
C SER A 33 -4.77 5.37 27.92
N TYR A 34 -4.67 5.87 26.68
CA TYR A 34 -3.58 6.72 26.24
C TYR A 34 -4.09 8.13 25.94
N ALA A 35 -3.37 9.14 26.43
CA ALA A 35 -3.59 10.55 26.13
C ALA A 35 -3.09 10.85 24.70
N ALA A 36 -3.75 11.79 24.01
CA ALA A 36 -3.34 12.27 22.69
C ALA A 36 -1.95 12.93 22.77
N ALA A 37 -1.07 12.61 21.81
CA ALA A 37 0.24 13.23 21.69
C ALA A 37 0.12 14.71 21.29
N ALA A 38 0.99 15.56 21.85
CA ALA A 38 1.08 16.98 21.52
C ALA A 38 1.84 17.20 20.21
N GLY A 39 1.45 18.22 19.47
CA GLY A 39 1.96 18.51 18.14
C GLY A 39 3.19 19.39 18.03
N LEU A 40 3.60 19.70 16.79
CA LEU A 40 4.64 20.70 16.54
C LEU A 40 4.18 22.03 17.14
N SER A 41 5.09 22.73 17.81
CA SER A 41 4.79 24.07 18.30
C SER A 41 4.68 25.02 17.12
N LYS A 42 3.94 26.13 17.30
CA LYS A 42 3.85 27.19 16.28
C LYS A 42 5.24 27.75 15.92
N ASP A 43 6.16 27.75 16.88
CA ASP A 43 7.55 28.19 16.69
C ASP A 43 8.32 27.23 15.77
N ASP A 44 8.15 25.91 15.94
CA ASP A 44 8.77 24.91 15.06
C ASP A 44 8.25 25.01 13.63
N ILE A 45 6.94 25.24 13.46
CA ILE A 45 6.31 25.44 12.16
C ILE A 45 6.89 26.69 11.49
N GLN A 46 7.01 27.78 12.22
CA GLN A 46 7.57 29.02 11.71
C GLN A 46 9.02 28.85 11.23
N VAL A 47 9.88 28.20 12.02
CA VAL A 47 11.29 27.98 11.63
C VAL A 47 11.37 27.19 10.32
N ARG A 48 10.63 26.09 10.22
CA ARG A 48 10.61 25.22 9.04
C ARG A 48 10.06 25.93 7.79
N VAL A 49 8.99 26.71 7.95
CA VAL A 49 8.41 27.57 6.89
C VAL A 49 9.47 28.53 6.34
N LEU A 50 10.19 29.22 7.21
CA LEU A 50 11.20 30.20 6.81
C LEU A 50 12.39 29.51 6.15
N ASP A 51 12.83 28.36 6.66
CA ASP A 51 13.96 27.63 6.09
C ASP A 51 13.66 27.08 4.69
N VAL A 52 12.44 26.61 4.43
CA VAL A 52 12.04 26.24 3.07
C VAL A 52 12.09 27.45 2.15
N LEU A 53 11.53 28.59 2.57
CA LEU A 53 11.50 29.81 1.77
C LEU A 53 12.90 30.36 1.45
N LYS A 54 13.91 30.13 2.30
CA LYS A 54 15.31 30.51 2.02
C LYS A 54 15.95 29.72 0.88
N THR A 55 15.44 28.54 0.54
CA THR A 55 16.03 27.68 -0.50
C THR A 55 15.71 28.13 -1.93
N PHE A 56 14.88 29.17 -2.11
CA PHE A 56 14.50 29.67 -3.43
C PHE A 56 15.45 30.76 -3.90
N GLU A 57 16.00 30.57 -5.10
CA GLU A 57 16.90 31.56 -5.75
C GLU A 57 16.27 32.95 -5.93
N LYS A 58 14.94 33.03 -6.01
CA LYS A 58 14.20 34.30 -6.16
C LYS A 58 13.94 35.01 -4.84
N VAL A 59 14.08 34.32 -3.71
CA VAL A 59 13.78 34.87 -2.38
C VAL A 59 15.03 35.53 -1.83
N ASP A 60 14.93 36.83 -1.54
CA ASP A 60 15.96 37.56 -0.80
C ASP A 60 15.82 37.23 0.70
N PRO A 61 16.80 36.56 1.33
CA PRO A 61 16.73 36.21 2.75
C PRO A 61 16.59 37.43 3.68
N ALA A 62 17.02 38.61 3.24
CA ALA A 62 16.89 39.85 4.02
C ALA A 62 15.45 40.36 4.11
N LYS A 63 14.57 39.94 3.18
CA LYS A 63 13.15 40.34 3.12
C LYS A 63 12.20 39.28 3.68
N LEU A 64 12.74 38.15 4.15
CA LEU A 64 11.97 37.02 4.60
C LEU A 64 11.62 37.15 6.09
N ALA A 65 10.35 37.39 6.37
CA ALA A 65 9.78 37.45 7.71
C ALA A 65 8.37 36.81 7.71
N PRO A 66 7.81 36.47 8.88
CA PRO A 66 6.43 35.99 8.95
C PRO A 66 5.42 36.99 8.36
N THR A 67 5.69 38.29 8.42
CA THR A 67 4.83 39.33 7.84
C THR A 67 4.94 39.48 6.32
N SER A 68 5.90 38.81 5.68
CA SER A 68 6.16 38.98 4.25
C SER A 68 5.02 38.46 3.37
N SER A 69 4.67 39.22 2.34
CA SER A 69 3.76 38.87 1.26
C SER A 69 4.46 38.00 0.22
N PHE A 70 3.82 36.90 -0.20
CA PHE A 70 4.40 36.02 -1.21
C PHE A 70 4.64 36.76 -2.53
N THR A 71 3.66 37.57 -2.94
CA THR A 71 3.72 38.29 -4.22
C THR A 71 4.50 39.59 -4.14
N GLU A 72 4.26 40.41 -3.12
CA GLU A 72 4.80 41.77 -3.06
C GLU A 72 6.24 41.80 -2.54
N ASP A 73 6.57 40.97 -1.55
CA ASP A 73 7.88 40.99 -0.89
C ASP A 73 8.83 39.92 -1.43
N LEU A 74 8.30 38.72 -1.72
CA LEU A 74 9.09 37.54 -2.08
C LEU A 74 9.10 37.25 -3.60
N GLY A 75 8.29 37.96 -4.39
CA GLY A 75 8.21 37.76 -5.85
C GLY A 75 7.77 36.35 -6.27
N LEU A 76 7.13 35.62 -5.36
CA LEU A 76 6.54 34.31 -5.59
C LEU A 76 5.09 34.52 -6.02
N ASP A 77 4.64 33.82 -7.06
CA ASP A 77 3.21 33.76 -7.28
C ASP A 77 2.54 33.07 -6.08
N ASN A 78 1.29 33.43 -5.84
CA ASN A 78 0.50 32.97 -4.71
C ASN A 78 0.46 31.43 -4.61
N ALA A 79 0.32 30.71 -5.73
CA ALA A 79 0.26 29.25 -5.75
C ALA A 79 1.63 28.59 -5.44
N THR A 80 2.72 29.18 -5.95
CA THR A 80 4.10 28.79 -5.75
C THR A 80 4.51 29.05 -4.30
N GLY A 81 4.32 30.27 -3.78
CA GLY A 81 4.61 30.60 -2.38
C GLY A 81 3.94 29.63 -1.40
N ARG A 82 2.69 29.23 -1.68
CA ARG A 82 1.92 28.31 -0.82
C ARG A 82 2.29 26.84 -0.93
N ALA A 83 2.51 26.33 -2.14
CA ALA A 83 2.98 24.95 -2.36
C ALA A 83 4.30 24.67 -1.62
N LEU A 84 5.09 25.72 -1.46
CA LEU A 84 6.40 25.71 -0.83
C LEU A 84 6.31 25.92 0.69
N THR A 85 5.39 26.74 1.18
CA THR A 85 5.34 27.11 2.60
C THR A 85 4.49 26.18 3.46
N GLY A 86 3.34 25.70 2.98
CA GLY A 86 2.36 25.06 3.87
C GLY A 86 1.49 23.98 3.28
N GLY A 87 1.68 23.59 2.02
CA GLY A 87 0.66 22.81 1.33
C GLY A 87 1.20 21.97 0.19
N LYS A 88 2.10 21.01 0.49
CA LYS A 88 2.27 19.72 -0.22
C LYS A 88 3.53 18.97 0.21
N GLN A 89 4.57 19.66 0.69
CA GLN A 89 5.92 19.09 0.67
C GLN A 89 6.62 19.01 2.03
N GLU A 90 6.61 20.07 2.84
CA GLU A 90 7.29 20.08 4.15
C GLU A 90 6.38 19.51 5.27
N PHE A 91 5.15 20.03 5.37
CA PHE A 91 4.19 19.63 6.43
C PHE A 91 3.19 18.57 5.98
N SER A 92 3.29 18.11 4.73
CA SER A 92 2.39 17.09 4.14
C SER A 92 0.89 17.42 4.24
N ILE A 93 0.54 18.71 4.29
CA ILE A 93 -0.84 19.21 4.28
C ILE A 93 -1.27 19.47 2.83
N GLU A 94 -2.53 19.16 2.50
CA GLU A 94 -3.15 19.51 1.22
C GLU A 94 -4.16 20.64 1.43
N ILE A 95 -3.88 21.82 0.89
CA ILE A 95 -4.75 22.99 0.98
C ILE A 95 -5.65 23.01 -0.26
N PRO A 96 -7.00 22.98 -0.12
CA PRO A 96 -7.90 23.14 -1.25
C PRO A 96 -7.63 24.45 -2.00
N ASP A 97 -7.71 24.45 -3.34
CA ASP A 97 -7.37 25.64 -4.16
C ASP A 97 -8.13 26.91 -3.74
N ALA A 98 -9.40 26.76 -3.34
CA ALA A 98 -10.22 27.88 -2.86
C ALA A 98 -9.70 28.52 -1.57
N GLU A 99 -9.18 27.70 -0.64
CA GLU A 99 -8.57 28.18 0.62
C GLU A 99 -7.13 28.64 0.38
N ALA A 100 -6.45 28.03 -0.59
CA ALA A 100 -5.12 28.44 -1.00
C ALA A 100 -5.16 29.90 -1.45
N ASP A 101 -6.10 30.30 -2.31
CA ASP A 101 -6.20 31.68 -2.82
C ASP A 101 -6.40 32.76 -1.75
N GLU A 102 -6.84 32.38 -0.56
CA GLU A 102 -7.01 33.28 0.60
C GLU A 102 -5.71 33.49 1.39
N ILE A 103 -4.72 32.60 1.25
CA ILE A 103 -3.42 32.70 1.92
C ILE A 103 -2.47 33.56 1.06
N LYS A 104 -2.10 34.74 1.57
CA LYS A 104 -1.29 35.76 0.88
C LYS A 104 0.05 36.05 1.56
N THR A 105 0.17 35.74 2.85
CA THR A 105 1.39 36.01 3.64
C THR A 105 1.97 34.76 4.29
N VAL A 106 3.25 34.84 4.66
CA VAL A 106 3.96 33.75 5.36
C VAL A 106 3.27 33.42 6.70
N GLN A 107 2.80 34.43 7.44
CA GLN A 107 2.10 34.24 8.71
C GLN A 107 0.78 33.49 8.52
N GLN A 108 0.02 33.80 7.47
CA GLN A 108 -1.22 33.09 7.16
C GLN A 108 -0.96 31.61 6.83
N ALA A 109 0.16 31.31 6.16
CA ALA A 109 0.57 29.92 5.93
C ALA A 109 0.95 29.22 7.25
N ILE A 110 1.72 29.86 8.13
CA ILE A 110 2.07 29.35 9.47
C ILE A 110 0.82 29.08 10.30
N ASP A 111 -0.11 30.04 10.33
CA ASP A 111 -1.35 29.93 11.10
C ASP A 111 -2.26 28.84 10.55
N TYR A 112 -2.32 28.67 9.23
CA TYR A 112 -3.07 27.59 8.60
C TYR A 112 -2.49 26.21 8.99
N ILE A 113 -1.17 26.02 8.87
CA ILE A 113 -0.49 24.77 9.25
C ILE A 113 -0.69 24.48 10.74
N ALA A 114 -0.54 25.51 11.58
CA ALA A 114 -0.71 25.42 13.03
C ALA A 114 -2.18 25.24 13.45
N ASN A 115 -3.16 25.34 12.56
CA ASN A 115 -4.56 25.02 12.86
C ASN A 115 -5.04 23.75 12.15
N THR A 116 -4.15 23.11 11.38
CA THR A 116 -4.42 21.86 10.66
C THR A 116 -4.06 20.67 11.57
N PRO A 117 -4.94 19.66 11.75
CA PRO A 117 -4.70 18.52 12.64
C PRO A 117 -3.36 17.80 12.43
N GLU A 118 -2.87 17.79 11.18
CA GLU A 118 -1.60 17.19 10.77
C GLU A 118 -0.35 17.99 11.18
N GLY A 119 -0.47 19.32 11.37
CA GLY A 119 0.60 20.14 11.96
C GLY A 119 0.96 19.69 13.38
N TYR A 120 0.05 18.94 14.03
CA TYR A 120 0.22 18.48 15.40
C TYR A 120 0.66 17.02 15.56
N THR A 121 1.17 16.34 14.53
CA THR A 121 1.43 14.89 14.68
C THR A 121 2.92 14.56 14.70
N ARG A 122 3.48 14.26 15.89
CA ARG A 122 4.62 13.33 15.97
C ARG A 122 4.15 12.02 15.33
N MET A 123 4.69 11.67 14.16
CA MET A 123 4.25 10.51 13.36
C MET A 123 4.21 9.19 14.13
N TYR A 124 4.96 9.08 15.23
CA TYR A 124 5.09 7.85 16.00
C TYR A 124 5.03 8.19 17.50
N SER A 125 3.84 8.03 18.09
CA SER A 125 3.73 7.75 19.52
C SER A 125 3.69 6.24 19.70
N GLU A 126 4.12 5.75 20.87
CA GLU A 126 4.38 4.35 21.25
C GLU A 126 3.23 3.32 21.02
N ALA A 127 2.10 3.73 20.43
CA ALA A 127 0.84 2.98 20.40
C ALA A 127 0.42 2.41 19.02
N CYS A 128 1.26 2.42 17.98
CA CYS A 128 0.81 2.18 16.60
C CYS A 128 1.31 0.89 15.93
N ILE A 129 1.24 -0.26 16.60
CA ILE A 129 1.21 -1.57 15.94
C ILE A 129 -0.11 -2.24 16.31
N LEU A 130 -0.82 -2.79 15.31
CA LEU A 130 -2.00 -3.62 15.53
C LEU A 130 -1.67 -4.75 16.53
N PRO A 131 -2.33 -4.83 17.70
CA PRO A 131 -2.23 -6.02 18.53
C PRO A 131 -2.87 -7.21 17.79
N ASP A 132 -2.19 -8.36 17.84
CA ASP A 132 -2.68 -9.71 17.46
C ASP A 132 -2.75 -10.08 15.96
N LEU A 133 -1.59 -10.09 15.30
CA LEU A 133 -1.31 -10.99 14.17
C LEU A 133 0.08 -11.67 14.27
N TYR A 134 0.70 -11.62 15.45
CA TYR A 134 2.03 -12.17 15.69
C TYR A 134 1.93 -13.58 16.30
N TYR A 135 2.42 -14.58 15.57
CA TYR A 135 2.98 -15.79 16.17
C TYR A 135 4.45 -15.52 16.45
N ASP A 136 4.78 -15.11 17.67
CA ASP A 136 6.15 -15.10 18.14
C ASP A 136 6.45 -16.43 18.84
N VAL A 137 7.44 -17.17 18.33
CA VAL A 137 7.99 -18.35 18.97
C VAL A 137 9.38 -17.95 19.48
N GLY A 138 9.42 -17.20 20.59
CA GLY A 138 10.69 -16.75 21.13
C GLY A 138 10.59 -15.98 22.44
N SER A 139 11.09 -16.60 23.52
CA SER A 139 11.43 -16.02 24.84
C SER A 139 10.29 -15.70 25.82
N ILE A 140 10.22 -16.53 26.88
CA ILE A 140 9.40 -16.35 28.08
C ILE A 140 10.31 -15.78 29.18
N THR A 141 10.01 -14.57 29.68
CA THR A 141 10.32 -14.16 31.06
C THR A 141 9.25 -13.17 31.54
N SER A 142 8.51 -13.53 32.60
CA SER A 142 7.43 -12.75 33.20
C SER A 142 7.93 -11.73 34.23
N PRO A 143 7.13 -10.67 34.51
CA PRO A 143 6.90 -10.29 35.91
C PRO A 143 5.43 -10.00 36.26
N GLU A 144 5.09 -10.28 37.52
CA GLU A 144 3.79 -10.17 38.19
C GLU A 144 3.40 -8.71 38.49
N ILE A 145 2.12 -8.32 38.27
CA ILE A 145 1.50 -7.12 38.90
C ILE A 145 0.02 -7.40 39.24
N GLY A 146 -0.38 -6.98 40.45
CA GLY A 146 -1.56 -7.38 41.19
C GLY A 146 -2.93 -6.89 40.74
N LEU A 147 -3.93 -7.71 41.10
CA LEU A 147 -5.37 -7.49 41.00
C LEU A 147 -5.85 -6.55 42.11
N ASN A 148 -6.43 -5.40 41.75
CA ASN A 148 -7.67 -4.90 42.34
C ASN A 148 -8.18 -3.65 41.59
N GLN A 149 -9.52 -3.60 41.43
CA GLN A 149 -10.38 -2.50 40.95
C GLN A 149 -10.75 -2.50 39.45
N MET A 150 -11.90 -3.13 39.14
CA MET A 150 -12.74 -2.81 37.97
C MET A 150 -14.17 -2.47 38.45
N PRO A 151 -14.87 -1.53 37.79
CA PRO A 151 -16.25 -1.18 38.11
C PRO A 151 -17.25 -2.24 37.60
N VAL A 152 -18.27 -2.53 38.42
CA VAL A 152 -19.36 -3.48 38.14
C VAL A 152 -20.43 -2.79 37.28
N LEU A 153 -20.74 -3.36 36.11
CA LEU A 153 -21.89 -2.98 35.28
C LEU A 153 -23.13 -3.83 35.67
N PRO A 154 -24.36 -3.31 35.53
CA PRO A 154 -25.59 -3.95 36.00
C PRO A 154 -26.01 -5.15 35.12
N PRO A 155 -26.76 -6.13 35.68
CA PRO A 155 -27.13 -7.35 34.97
C PRO A 155 -28.46 -7.18 34.21
N ASP A 156 -28.40 -6.95 32.90
CA ASP A 156 -29.56 -7.21 32.04
C ASP A 156 -29.61 -8.70 31.69
N THR A 157 -30.62 -9.36 32.24
CA THR A 157 -30.85 -10.80 32.18
C THR A 157 -31.44 -11.22 30.85
N ALA A 158 -30.58 -11.57 29.88
CA ALA A 158 -31.00 -12.46 28.80
C ALA A 158 -31.20 -13.87 29.39
N GLN A 159 -32.45 -14.26 29.65
CA GLN A 159 -32.77 -15.62 30.08
C GLN A 159 -32.34 -16.63 29.00
N LEU A 160 -31.32 -17.42 29.32
CA LEU A 160 -30.95 -18.63 28.59
C LEU A 160 -32.09 -19.65 28.72
N VAL A 161 -32.91 -19.80 27.68
CA VAL A 161 -33.70 -21.02 27.52
C VAL A 161 -32.80 -22.06 26.87
N LEU A 162 -32.13 -22.86 27.71
CA LEU A 162 -31.43 -24.06 27.26
C LEU A 162 -32.50 -25.02 26.69
N ALA A 163 -32.33 -25.45 25.44
CA ALA A 163 -33.17 -26.50 24.87
C ALA A 163 -33.12 -27.74 25.79
N PRO A 164 -34.27 -28.37 26.12
CA PRO A 164 -34.28 -29.57 26.93
C PRO A 164 -33.37 -30.64 26.32
N ARG A 165 -32.65 -31.38 27.17
CA ARG A 165 -31.70 -32.43 26.76
C ARG A 165 -32.35 -33.44 25.79
N GLU A 166 -33.65 -33.68 25.97
CA GLU A 166 -34.50 -34.56 25.16
C GLU A 166 -34.64 -34.09 23.70
N TRP A 167 -34.65 -32.78 23.46
CA TRP A 167 -34.75 -32.19 22.12
C TRP A 167 -33.44 -32.38 21.33
N LEU A 168 -32.29 -32.20 21.99
CA LEU A 168 -30.98 -32.41 21.38
C LEU A 168 -30.73 -33.88 21.04
N THR A 169 -31.21 -34.81 21.87
CA THR A 169 -31.15 -36.25 21.58
C THR A 169 -32.04 -36.64 20.41
N SER A 170 -33.26 -36.09 20.32
CA SER A 170 -34.17 -36.34 19.19
C SER A 170 -33.56 -35.86 17.85
N LEU A 171 -32.96 -34.67 17.83
CA LEU A 171 -32.35 -34.13 16.62
C LEU A 171 -31.14 -34.98 16.16
N ALA A 172 -30.35 -35.51 17.10
CA ALA A 172 -29.24 -36.40 16.79
C ALA A 172 -29.71 -37.72 16.17
N GLU A 173 -30.82 -38.28 16.67
CA GLU A 173 -31.42 -39.51 16.12
C GLU A 173 -32.00 -39.30 14.71
N ASP A 174 -32.60 -38.13 14.45
CA ASP A 174 -33.15 -37.81 13.13
C ASP A 174 -32.06 -37.62 12.07
N VAL A 175 -30.95 -36.96 12.43
CA VAL A 175 -29.77 -36.82 11.57
C VAL A 175 -29.13 -38.18 11.29
N GLU A 176 -29.07 -39.06 12.30
CA GLU A 176 -28.53 -40.41 12.16
C GLU A 176 -29.38 -41.29 11.23
N LYS A 177 -30.71 -41.20 11.33
CA LYS A 177 -31.65 -41.86 10.40
C LYS A 177 -31.48 -41.36 8.98
N TRP A 178 -31.34 -40.04 8.80
CA TRP A 178 -31.17 -39.46 7.46
C TRP A 178 -29.86 -39.88 6.80
N LEU A 179 -28.74 -39.86 7.55
CA LEU A 179 -27.42 -40.27 7.04
C LEU A 179 -27.39 -41.76 6.66
N SER A 180 -27.98 -42.62 7.50
CA SER A 180 -28.08 -44.05 7.22
C SER A 180 -28.92 -44.34 5.97
N LYS A 181 -30.03 -43.62 5.79
CA LYS A 181 -30.94 -43.81 4.65
C LYS A 181 -30.42 -43.24 3.33
N THR A 182 -29.65 -42.14 3.38
CA THR A 182 -29.24 -41.39 2.18
C THR A 182 -27.86 -41.81 1.66
N LEU A 183 -26.93 -42.19 2.54
CA LEU A 183 -25.54 -42.47 2.18
C LEU A 183 -25.13 -43.94 2.38
N GLY A 184 -26.01 -44.80 2.91
CA GLY A 184 -25.73 -46.22 3.11
C GLY A 184 -24.65 -46.54 4.15
N ILE A 185 -24.22 -45.54 4.94
CA ILE A 185 -23.17 -45.68 5.95
C ILE A 185 -23.80 -46.25 7.23
N SER A 186 -23.36 -47.44 7.64
CA SER A 186 -23.81 -48.12 8.87
C SER A 186 -23.40 -47.34 10.14
N SER A 187 -24.36 -47.12 11.05
CA SER A 187 -24.26 -46.34 12.28
C SER A 187 -23.40 -46.94 13.41
N LYS A 188 -22.74 -48.08 13.19
CA LYS A 188 -21.97 -48.76 14.23
C LYS A 188 -20.57 -48.19 14.50
N LEU A 189 -20.08 -47.24 13.71
CA LEU A 189 -18.82 -46.56 14.00
C LEU A 189 -19.08 -45.29 14.83
N SER A 190 -18.59 -45.28 16.07
CA SER A 190 -18.52 -44.11 16.96
C SER A 190 -17.95 -42.87 16.25
N SER A 191 -17.08 -43.07 15.26
CA SER A 191 -16.51 -42.04 14.39
C SER A 191 -17.55 -41.27 13.55
N VAL A 192 -18.59 -41.94 13.03
CA VAL A 192 -19.63 -41.30 12.19
C VAL A 192 -20.57 -40.45 13.05
N ARG A 193 -20.92 -40.93 14.24
CA ARG A 193 -21.68 -40.15 15.23
C ARG A 193 -20.89 -38.92 15.70
N ALA A 194 -19.59 -39.07 15.96
CA ALA A 194 -18.73 -37.95 16.37
C ALA A 194 -18.62 -36.87 15.26
N LEU A 195 -18.44 -37.28 14.00
CA LEU A 195 -18.42 -36.38 12.84
C LEU A 195 -19.75 -35.66 12.64
N SER A 196 -20.87 -36.37 12.78
CA SER A 196 -22.21 -35.81 12.61
C SER A 196 -22.55 -34.80 13.72
N LEU A 197 -22.18 -35.11 14.97
CA LEU A 197 -22.33 -34.21 16.11
C LEU A 197 -21.42 -32.98 15.98
N LEU A 198 -20.19 -33.12 15.50
CA LEU A 198 -19.30 -32.00 15.20
C LEU A 198 -19.90 -31.10 14.11
N PHE A 199 -20.45 -31.67 13.05
CA PHE A 199 -21.05 -30.91 11.95
C PHE A 199 -22.33 -30.18 12.39
N ALA A 200 -23.22 -30.86 13.12
CA ALA A 200 -24.45 -30.27 13.65
C ALA A 200 -24.16 -29.18 14.70
N SER A 201 -23.18 -29.40 15.58
CA SER A 201 -22.73 -28.40 16.57
C SER A 201 -22.10 -27.20 15.87
N GLY A 202 -21.30 -27.43 14.81
CA GLY A 202 -20.73 -26.37 13.98
C GLY A 202 -21.80 -25.56 13.25
N ALA A 203 -22.83 -26.22 12.70
CA ALA A 203 -23.95 -25.57 12.03
C ALA A 203 -24.82 -24.75 13.00
N LEU A 204 -25.10 -25.29 14.20
CA LEU A 204 -25.84 -24.56 15.25
C LEU A 204 -25.03 -23.39 15.79
N LEU A 205 -23.73 -23.54 16.00
CA LEU A 205 -22.85 -22.44 16.41
C LEU A 205 -22.77 -21.36 15.32
N TYR A 206 -22.75 -21.76 14.04
CA TYR A 206 -22.81 -20.85 12.90
C TYR A 206 -24.14 -20.08 12.84
N LEU A 207 -25.27 -20.77 12.97
CA LEU A 207 -26.62 -20.17 12.98
C LEU A 207 -26.85 -19.26 14.19
N TRP A 208 -26.31 -19.64 15.35
CA TRP A 208 -26.36 -18.82 16.56
C TRP A 208 -25.47 -17.57 16.41
N ARG A 209 -24.24 -17.70 15.92
CA ARG A 209 -23.37 -16.56 15.61
C ARG A 209 -23.94 -15.67 14.51
N SER A 210 -24.62 -16.23 13.50
CA SER A 210 -25.25 -15.44 12.44
C SER A 210 -26.46 -14.66 12.96
N ARG A 211 -27.22 -15.22 13.92
CA ARG A 211 -28.30 -14.50 14.61
C ARG A 211 -27.77 -13.40 15.54
N LEU A 212 -26.71 -13.65 16.31
CA LEU A 212 -26.09 -12.63 17.16
C LEU A 212 -25.43 -11.49 16.35
N ARG A 213 -24.90 -11.79 15.15
CA ARG A 213 -24.38 -10.76 14.23
C ARG A 213 -25.45 -9.81 13.69
N LYS A 214 -26.73 -10.25 13.62
CA LYS A 214 -27.81 -9.46 13.02
C LYS A 214 -28.19 -8.22 13.83
N TYR A 215 -27.96 -8.23 15.16
CA TYR A 215 -28.22 -7.10 16.05
C TYR A 215 -27.02 -6.15 16.23
N SER A 216 -25.82 -6.50 15.72
CA SER A 216 -24.57 -5.74 15.89
C SER A 216 -24.19 -4.90 14.66
N ASN A 217 -24.95 -4.91 13.56
CA ASN A 217 -24.49 -4.42 12.25
C ASN A 217 -25.30 -3.26 11.65
N GLU A 218 -26.23 -2.65 12.38
CA GLU A 218 -26.98 -1.50 11.85
C GLU A 218 -26.04 -0.35 11.46
N GLY A 219 -26.21 0.15 10.23
CA GLY A 219 -25.37 1.20 9.65
C GLY A 219 -23.96 0.79 9.23
N ARG A 220 -23.49 -0.43 9.51
CA ARG A 220 -22.18 -0.90 9.03
C ARG A 220 -22.22 -1.25 7.54
N PRO A 221 -21.11 -1.14 6.81
CA PRO A 221 -21.06 -1.63 5.43
C PRO A 221 -21.43 -3.12 5.36
N PRO A 222 -22.22 -3.53 4.35
CA PRO A 222 -22.56 -4.92 4.14
C PRO A 222 -21.31 -5.75 3.83
N ILE A 223 -21.28 -7.00 4.28
CA ILE A 223 -20.16 -7.92 4.03
C ILE A 223 -20.55 -8.88 2.90
N TYR A 224 -19.67 -9.00 1.90
CA TYR A 224 -19.84 -9.91 0.78
C TYR A 224 -20.01 -11.36 1.24
N SER A 225 -20.95 -12.06 0.60
CA SER A 225 -21.31 -13.42 0.96
C SER A 225 -20.12 -14.36 0.78
N HIS A 226 -19.92 -15.26 1.74
CA HIS A 226 -18.81 -16.21 1.73
C HIS A 226 -19.25 -17.53 2.35
N TRP A 227 -18.78 -18.64 1.76
CA TRP A 227 -19.15 -19.98 2.20
C TRP A 227 -18.35 -20.42 3.44
N VAL A 228 -17.04 -20.14 3.48
CA VAL A 228 -16.15 -20.62 4.54
C VAL A 228 -16.00 -19.55 5.63
N PRO A 229 -16.45 -19.77 6.88
CA PRO A 229 -16.57 -18.69 7.87
C PRO A 229 -15.26 -18.01 8.27
N TRP A 230 -14.13 -18.73 8.36
CA TRP A 230 -12.83 -18.14 8.72
C TRP A 230 -12.07 -17.64 7.48
N LEU A 231 -11.93 -18.51 6.46
CA LEU A 231 -11.24 -18.17 5.22
C LEU A 231 -11.91 -17.02 4.44
N GLY A 232 -13.23 -16.91 4.53
CA GLY A 232 -14.01 -15.90 3.82
C GLY A 232 -13.88 -16.05 2.29
N SER A 233 -13.60 -14.95 1.60
CA SER A 233 -13.41 -14.86 0.15
C SER A 233 -11.93 -14.86 -0.25
N ALA A 234 -11.00 -15.24 0.65
CA ALA A 234 -9.56 -15.14 0.40
C ALA A 234 -9.11 -15.85 -0.90
N LEU A 235 -9.64 -17.03 -1.20
CA LEU A 235 -9.33 -17.75 -2.45
C LEU A 235 -9.88 -17.05 -3.69
N GLN A 236 -11.02 -16.37 -3.58
CA GLN A 236 -11.59 -15.59 -4.69
C GLN A 236 -10.74 -14.34 -4.95
N VAL A 237 -10.27 -13.67 -3.89
CA VAL A 237 -9.32 -12.56 -3.98
C VAL A 237 -8.04 -12.99 -4.68
N GLN A 238 -7.50 -14.17 -4.33
CA GLN A 238 -6.27 -14.69 -4.95
C GLN A 238 -6.44 -15.21 -6.37
N ARG A 239 -7.66 -15.58 -6.80
CA ARG A 239 -7.91 -16.11 -8.13
C ARG A 239 -8.25 -15.03 -9.14
N ASP A 240 -9.26 -14.22 -8.84
CA ASP A 240 -9.75 -13.17 -9.73
C ASP A 240 -10.35 -12.03 -8.88
N PRO A 241 -9.49 -11.13 -8.39
CA PRO A 241 -9.93 -10.03 -7.55
C PRO A 241 -10.87 -9.09 -8.31
N ASP A 242 -10.62 -8.80 -9.59
CA ASP A 242 -11.46 -7.90 -10.38
C ASP A 242 -12.90 -8.40 -10.48
N ALA A 243 -13.10 -9.70 -10.77
CA ALA A 243 -14.43 -10.28 -10.82
C ALA A 243 -15.13 -10.30 -9.45
N LEU A 244 -14.38 -10.57 -8.36
CA LEU A 244 -14.92 -10.51 -7.00
C LEU A 244 -15.40 -9.10 -6.65
N PHE A 245 -14.55 -8.09 -6.81
CA PHE A 245 -14.87 -6.71 -6.47
C PHE A 245 -16.01 -6.15 -7.34
N ARG A 246 -16.06 -6.50 -8.63
CA ARG A 246 -17.16 -6.10 -9.53
C ARG A 246 -18.49 -6.70 -9.10
N ARG A 247 -18.52 -7.98 -8.70
CA ARG A 247 -19.74 -8.61 -8.15
C ARG A 247 -20.15 -7.98 -6.82
N ALA A 248 -19.19 -7.80 -5.90
CA ALA A 248 -19.46 -7.19 -4.61
C ALA A 248 -20.03 -5.76 -4.76
N HIS A 249 -19.45 -4.94 -5.63
CA HIS A 249 -19.97 -3.62 -5.93
C HIS A 249 -21.41 -3.67 -6.49
N ARG A 250 -21.67 -4.57 -7.44
CA ARG A 250 -23.00 -4.73 -8.05
C ARG A 250 -24.06 -5.17 -7.04
N GLU A 251 -23.71 -6.09 -6.15
CA GLU A 251 -24.64 -6.68 -5.18
C GLU A 251 -24.87 -5.79 -3.96
N LEU A 252 -23.83 -5.08 -3.51
CA LEU A 252 -23.81 -4.40 -2.21
C LEU A 252 -23.64 -2.88 -2.28
N GLY A 253 -23.41 -2.33 -3.47
CA GLY A 253 -23.12 -0.91 -3.68
C GLY A 253 -21.62 -0.58 -3.53
N SER A 254 -21.30 0.71 -3.43
CA SER A 254 -19.91 1.19 -3.54
C SER A 254 -19.06 1.04 -2.29
N VAL A 255 -19.65 0.65 -1.15
CA VAL A 255 -18.97 0.40 0.12
C VAL A 255 -19.36 -0.97 0.66
N PHE A 256 -18.39 -1.87 0.80
CA PHE A 256 -18.64 -3.25 1.24
C PHE A 256 -17.44 -3.88 1.92
N GLY A 257 -17.68 -4.84 2.82
CA GLY A 257 -16.65 -5.63 3.48
C GLY A 257 -16.35 -6.92 2.73
N ILE A 258 -15.08 -7.29 2.60
CA ILE A 258 -14.67 -8.65 2.22
C ILE A 258 -13.97 -9.29 3.41
N LYS A 259 -14.44 -10.47 3.79
CA LYS A 259 -13.79 -11.28 4.83
C LYS A 259 -12.67 -12.11 4.21
N SER A 260 -11.49 -12.09 4.80
CA SER A 260 -10.33 -12.93 4.43
C SER A 260 -9.55 -13.28 5.69
N PHE A 261 -9.29 -14.58 5.91
CA PHE A 261 -8.48 -15.08 7.05
C PHE A 261 -8.91 -14.53 8.43
N GLY A 262 -10.20 -14.56 8.73
CA GLY A 262 -10.76 -14.11 10.01
C GLY A 262 -11.07 -12.61 10.07
N SER A 263 -10.36 -11.79 9.31
CA SER A 263 -10.48 -10.34 9.28
C SER A 263 -11.41 -9.83 8.19
N VAL A 264 -12.01 -8.65 8.38
CA VAL A 264 -12.82 -7.97 7.37
C VAL A 264 -12.10 -6.70 6.96
N MET A 265 -11.91 -6.55 5.65
CA MET A 265 -11.44 -5.30 5.05
C MET A 265 -12.62 -4.63 4.36
N TYR A 266 -12.85 -3.36 4.65
CA TYR A 266 -13.93 -2.58 4.04
C TYR A 266 -13.40 -1.81 2.85
N TYR A 267 -13.96 -2.04 1.67
CA TYR A 267 -13.55 -1.42 0.42
C TYR A 267 -14.51 -0.28 0.06
N ILE A 268 -13.94 0.84 -0.38
CA ILE A 268 -14.66 1.98 -0.94
C ILE A 268 -14.25 2.09 -2.40
N THR A 269 -15.26 2.11 -3.27
CA THR A 269 -15.10 2.18 -4.73
C THR A 269 -15.78 3.40 -5.35
N ASP A 270 -16.28 4.31 -4.52
CA ASP A 270 -16.89 5.57 -4.91
C ASP A 270 -15.89 6.74 -4.77
N ALA A 271 -15.85 7.60 -5.78
CA ALA A 271 -14.88 8.69 -5.84
C ALA A 271 -15.09 9.74 -4.74
N ASP A 272 -16.34 10.13 -4.46
CA ASP A 272 -16.68 11.18 -3.50
C ASP A 272 -16.46 10.71 -2.05
N LEU A 273 -16.74 9.43 -1.78
CA LEU A 273 -16.42 8.81 -0.50
C LEU A 273 -14.91 8.63 -0.31
N ILE A 274 -14.14 8.28 -1.34
CA ILE A 274 -12.67 8.24 -1.27
C ILE A 274 -12.11 9.62 -0.95
N ASN A 275 -12.58 10.67 -1.64
CA ASN A 275 -12.17 12.05 -1.34
C ASN A 275 -12.54 12.46 0.09
N SER A 276 -13.69 11.99 0.58
CA SER A 276 -14.12 12.24 1.97
C SER A 276 -13.25 11.51 3.00
N VAL A 277 -12.74 10.31 2.70
CA VAL A 277 -11.73 9.63 3.53
C VAL A 277 -10.44 10.43 3.57
N TYR A 278 -10.00 10.98 2.44
CA TYR A 278 -8.79 11.79 2.37
C TYR A 278 -8.87 13.10 3.16
N LYS A 279 -10.06 13.66 3.33
CA LYS A 279 -10.30 14.85 4.16
C LYS A 279 -10.47 14.55 5.66
N GLN A 280 -10.68 13.30 6.04
CA GLN A 280 -10.98 12.88 7.42
C GLN A 280 -9.83 12.08 8.03
N THR A 281 -8.63 12.63 8.03
CA THR A 281 -7.38 11.96 8.46
C THR A 281 -7.36 11.57 9.94
N SER A 282 -8.05 12.32 10.80
CA SER A 282 -8.21 12.00 12.23
C SER A 282 -9.12 10.78 12.48
N VAL A 283 -10.03 10.50 11.54
CA VAL A 283 -10.96 9.37 11.59
C VAL A 283 -10.40 8.16 10.84
N PHE A 284 -9.72 8.42 9.73
CA PHE A 284 -9.12 7.43 8.84
C PHE A 284 -7.61 7.69 8.76
N SER A 285 -6.86 7.07 9.67
CA SER A 285 -5.42 7.26 9.82
C SER A 285 -4.61 6.26 8.96
N SER A 286 -3.49 6.70 8.40
CA SER A 286 -2.55 5.83 7.67
C SER A 286 -1.31 5.43 8.46
N SER A 287 -0.97 6.11 9.56
CA SER A 287 0.33 5.97 10.23
C SER A 287 0.61 4.55 10.77
N PRO A 288 -0.34 3.86 11.44
CA PRO A 288 -0.08 2.48 11.90
C PRO A 288 0.20 1.51 10.74
N MET A 289 -0.36 1.79 9.57
CA MET A 289 -0.17 0.97 8.38
C MET A 289 1.20 1.19 7.75
N GLN A 290 1.72 2.42 7.76
CA GLN A 290 3.07 2.70 7.31
C GLN A 290 4.11 1.99 8.18
N ALA A 291 3.99 2.08 9.52
CA ALA A 291 4.89 1.39 10.45
C ALA A 291 4.88 -0.13 10.23
N THR A 292 3.69 -0.72 10.14
CA THR A 292 3.51 -2.16 9.85
C THR A 292 4.15 -2.54 8.52
N PHE A 293 4.02 -1.70 7.49
CA PHE A 293 4.58 -1.94 6.17
C PHE A 293 6.12 -1.90 6.18
N LEU A 294 6.71 -0.88 6.81
CA LEU A 294 8.17 -0.74 6.94
C LEU A 294 8.80 -1.97 7.61
N HIS A 295 8.17 -2.46 8.67
CA HIS A 295 8.60 -3.68 9.33
C HIS A 295 8.37 -4.93 8.46
N SER A 296 7.12 -5.18 8.08
CA SER A 296 6.71 -6.47 7.50
C SER A 296 7.33 -6.69 6.12
N VAL A 297 7.45 -5.64 5.31
CA VAL A 297 7.97 -5.71 3.94
C VAL A 297 9.48 -5.49 3.92
N PHE A 298 9.99 -4.41 4.51
CA PHE A 298 11.41 -4.05 4.41
C PHE A 298 12.28 -4.56 5.58
N ASN A 299 11.69 -5.31 6.51
CA ASN A 299 12.39 -5.88 7.66
C ASN A 299 13.04 -4.82 8.57
N MET A 300 12.48 -3.62 8.63
CA MET A 300 12.94 -2.60 9.55
C MET A 300 12.62 -2.98 11.00
N ARG A 301 13.55 -2.67 11.90
CA ARG A 301 13.40 -2.94 13.32
C ARG A 301 12.31 -2.05 13.94
N THR A 302 11.46 -2.63 14.77
CA THR A 302 10.44 -1.90 15.55
C THR A 302 11.04 -0.79 16.39
N GLU A 303 12.23 -1.01 16.95
CA GLU A 303 12.93 -0.05 17.80
C GLU A 303 13.32 1.22 17.04
N ILE A 304 13.61 1.11 15.73
CA ILE A 304 13.92 2.27 14.90
C ILE A 304 12.63 2.99 14.50
N ILE A 305 11.57 2.25 14.17
CA ILE A 305 10.28 2.79 13.73
C ILE A 305 9.58 3.54 14.87
N ASN A 306 9.60 3.01 16.09
CA ASN A 306 8.83 3.53 17.23
C ASN A 306 9.70 4.10 18.36
N GLY A 307 11.02 4.02 18.27
CA GLY A 307 11.91 4.42 19.36
C GLY A 307 12.15 5.93 19.46
N PRO A 308 13.04 6.34 20.38
CA PRO A 308 13.31 7.76 20.67
C PRO A 308 13.73 8.60 19.46
N HIS A 309 14.35 7.97 18.45
CA HIS A 309 14.82 8.61 17.24
C HIS A 309 13.84 8.52 16.06
N ALA A 310 12.59 8.06 16.29
CA ALA A 310 11.57 7.96 15.24
C ALA A 310 11.18 9.32 14.61
N GLY A 311 11.55 10.44 15.24
CA GLY A 311 11.38 11.77 14.65
C GLY A 311 12.08 11.93 13.29
N VAL A 312 13.17 11.20 13.05
CA VAL A 312 13.96 11.28 11.80
C VAL A 312 13.15 10.93 10.56
N PHE A 313 12.10 10.10 10.67
CA PHE A 313 11.25 9.76 9.53
C PHE A 313 10.54 10.98 8.94
N GLY A 314 10.14 11.94 9.79
CA GLY A 314 9.53 13.19 9.33
C GLY A 314 10.51 13.99 8.47
N ASP A 315 11.76 14.11 8.94
CA ASP A 315 12.82 14.83 8.23
C ASP A 315 13.24 14.10 6.95
N MET A 316 13.23 12.76 6.95
CA MET A 316 13.46 11.94 5.74
C MET A 316 12.37 12.14 4.70
N ILE A 317 11.10 12.19 5.13
CA ILE A 317 9.97 12.45 4.23
C ILE A 317 10.09 13.86 3.66
N ALA A 318 10.37 14.87 4.49
CA ALA A 318 10.56 16.26 4.07
C ALA A 318 11.71 16.39 3.06
N SER A 319 12.86 15.75 3.32
CA SER A 319 14.00 15.70 2.41
C SER A 319 13.64 15.05 1.06
N LYS A 320 13.02 13.86 1.08
CA LYS A 320 12.53 13.17 -0.12
C LYS A 320 11.56 14.06 -0.92
N ASN A 321 10.62 14.69 -0.23
CA ASN A 321 9.63 15.58 -0.79
C ASN A 321 10.28 16.78 -1.49
N ARG A 322 11.29 17.39 -0.88
CA ARG A 322 12.06 18.50 -1.47
C ARG A 322 12.71 18.11 -2.80
N HIS A 323 13.38 16.97 -2.85
CA HIS A 323 14.08 16.46 -4.04
C HIS A 323 13.13 16.03 -5.18
N THR A 324 11.95 15.52 -4.82
CA THR A 324 10.94 15.04 -5.79
C THR A 324 9.90 16.10 -6.18
N SER A 325 10.10 17.34 -5.74
CA SER A 325 9.23 18.48 -6.05
C SER A 325 9.26 18.89 -7.52
N PRO A 326 8.18 19.50 -8.05
CA PRO A 326 8.19 20.06 -9.41
C PRO A 326 9.35 21.02 -9.68
N VAL A 327 9.84 21.67 -8.63
CA VAL A 327 10.96 22.60 -8.69
C VAL A 327 12.28 21.85 -8.81
N ASN A 328 12.57 20.88 -7.95
CA ASN A 328 13.90 20.25 -7.84
C ASN A 328 14.06 18.92 -8.56
N VAL A 329 12.95 18.29 -9.01
CA VAL A 329 12.97 16.97 -9.64
C VAL A 329 13.86 16.89 -10.88
N HIS A 330 14.14 18.03 -11.51
CA HIS A 330 15.00 18.13 -12.68
C HIS A 330 16.43 17.59 -12.43
N ASN A 331 16.94 17.69 -11.21
CA ASN A 331 18.26 17.16 -10.83
C ASN A 331 18.34 15.62 -10.91
N LEU A 332 17.25 14.95 -10.57
CA LEU A 332 17.15 13.50 -10.69
C LEU A 332 16.87 13.11 -12.15
N VAL A 333 15.97 13.84 -12.82
CA VAL A 333 15.56 13.54 -14.20
C VAL A 333 16.70 13.70 -15.19
N SER A 334 17.59 14.70 -15.02
CA SER A 334 18.76 14.89 -15.90
C SER A 334 19.72 13.69 -15.85
N THR A 335 20.00 13.18 -14.64
CA THR A 335 20.82 11.99 -14.42
C THR A 335 20.15 10.75 -15.00
N PHE A 336 18.84 10.58 -14.78
CA PHE A 336 18.06 9.49 -15.39
C PHE A 336 18.10 9.52 -16.93
N ILE A 337 17.91 10.69 -17.55
CA ILE A 337 17.99 10.87 -19.02
C ILE A 337 19.36 10.44 -19.53
N THR A 338 20.43 10.86 -18.85
CA THR A 338 21.82 10.56 -19.24
C THR A 338 22.07 9.06 -19.23
N HIS A 339 21.73 8.37 -18.15
CA HIS A 339 21.92 6.92 -18.07
C HIS A 339 20.98 6.14 -18.99
N THR A 340 19.75 6.62 -19.19
CA THR A 340 18.81 6.01 -20.13
C THR A 340 19.37 6.07 -21.56
N ARG A 341 19.91 7.21 -22.00
CA ARG A 341 20.56 7.35 -23.31
C ARG A 341 21.72 6.37 -23.47
N SER A 342 22.59 6.26 -22.46
CA SER A 342 23.71 5.31 -22.47
C SER A 342 23.21 3.87 -22.66
N LEU A 343 22.29 3.43 -21.80
CA LEU A 343 21.77 2.06 -21.82
C LEU A 343 21.00 1.73 -23.11
N VAL A 344 20.22 2.67 -23.65
CA VAL A 344 19.49 2.47 -24.92
C VAL A 344 20.46 2.45 -26.11
N SER A 345 21.58 3.19 -26.06
CA SER A 345 22.58 3.14 -27.14
C SER A 345 23.30 1.79 -27.23
N GLU A 346 23.42 1.07 -26.11
CA GLU A 346 24.00 -0.28 -26.04
C GLU A 346 23.05 -1.39 -26.53
N LEU A 347 21.74 -1.13 -26.64
CA LEU A 347 20.78 -2.12 -27.13
C LEU A 347 21.04 -2.48 -28.60
N SER A 348 20.95 -3.77 -28.93
CA SER A 348 21.02 -4.23 -30.31
C SER A 348 19.62 -4.46 -30.90
N SER A 349 19.53 -4.46 -32.24
CA SER A 349 18.31 -4.92 -32.92
C SER A 349 18.16 -6.42 -32.72
N GLY A 350 16.93 -6.89 -32.53
CA GLY A 350 16.68 -8.30 -32.27
C GLY A 350 15.34 -8.57 -31.60
N SER A 351 15.09 -9.85 -31.29
CA SER A 351 13.96 -10.26 -30.46
C SER A 351 14.33 -10.10 -29.00
N VAL A 352 13.54 -9.36 -28.24
CA VAL A 352 13.73 -9.19 -26.79
C VAL A 352 12.41 -9.40 -26.06
N LYS A 353 12.52 -9.71 -24.78
CA LYS A 353 11.39 -9.69 -23.86
C LYS A 353 11.11 -8.25 -23.46
N LEU A 354 9.83 -7.85 -23.39
CA LEU A 354 9.52 -6.51 -22.87
C LEU A 354 9.94 -6.34 -21.41
N GLN A 355 10.03 -7.42 -20.63
CA GLN A 355 10.64 -7.38 -19.29
C GLN A 355 12.11 -6.94 -19.30
N ASP A 356 12.86 -7.14 -20.39
CA ASP A 356 14.23 -6.64 -20.50
C ASP A 356 14.27 -5.09 -20.51
N LEU A 357 13.23 -4.46 -21.06
CA LEU A 357 13.08 -2.99 -21.02
C LEU A 357 12.70 -2.48 -19.62
N VAL A 358 11.93 -3.27 -18.86
CA VAL A 358 11.65 -3.00 -17.44
C VAL A 358 12.97 -2.97 -16.67
N ILE A 359 13.81 -4.01 -16.84
CA ILE A 359 15.12 -4.09 -16.18
C ILE A 359 16.03 -2.95 -16.64
N LEU A 360 16.00 -2.55 -17.92
CA LEU A 360 16.78 -1.43 -18.42
C LEU A 360 16.40 -0.11 -17.76
N MET A 361 15.09 0.18 -17.63
CA MET A 361 14.62 1.35 -16.89
C MET A 361 15.02 1.29 -15.42
N GLN A 362 14.91 0.12 -14.78
CA GLN A 362 15.32 -0.07 -13.39
C GLN A 362 16.83 0.16 -13.17
N LYS A 363 17.67 -0.20 -14.15
CA LYS A 363 19.11 0.15 -14.12
C LYS A 363 19.32 1.66 -14.16
N ALA A 364 18.60 2.37 -15.04
CA ALA A 364 18.67 3.83 -15.11
C ALA A 364 18.18 4.49 -13.81
N ASP A 365 17.11 3.96 -13.20
CA ASP A 365 16.60 4.40 -11.91
C ASP A 365 17.61 4.21 -10.78
N CYS A 366 18.24 3.04 -10.71
CA CYS A 366 19.29 2.76 -9.73
C CYS A 366 20.52 3.66 -9.95
N ALA A 367 20.97 3.84 -11.18
CA ALA A 367 22.08 4.75 -11.48
C ALA A 367 21.74 6.21 -11.11
N MET A 368 20.49 6.63 -11.30
CA MET A 368 20.02 7.95 -10.90
C MET A 368 20.07 8.16 -9.38
N LEU A 369 19.57 7.20 -8.58
CA LEU A 369 19.47 7.36 -7.13
C LEU A 369 20.77 6.98 -6.40
N LEU A 370 21.28 5.79 -6.71
CA LEU A 370 22.42 5.12 -6.08
C LEU A 370 23.74 5.40 -6.81
N GLY A 371 23.73 6.07 -7.95
CA GLY A 371 24.93 6.30 -8.74
C GLY A 371 25.28 5.13 -9.67
N PRO A 372 25.98 5.40 -10.77
CA PRO A 372 26.34 4.40 -11.79
C PRO A 372 27.26 3.29 -11.26
N SER A 373 27.96 3.50 -10.16
CA SER A 373 28.78 2.46 -9.52
C SER A 373 27.95 1.32 -8.91
N PHE A 374 26.65 1.50 -8.71
CA PHE A 374 25.77 0.47 -8.18
C PHE A 374 25.31 -0.52 -9.28
N ASP A 375 25.80 -1.76 -9.22
CA ASP A 375 25.42 -2.81 -10.18
C ASP A 375 24.05 -3.44 -9.85
N PHE A 376 22.96 -2.79 -10.30
CA PHE A 376 21.62 -3.36 -10.22
C PHE A 376 21.48 -4.68 -11.00
N GLY A 377 22.26 -4.88 -12.07
CA GLY A 377 22.20 -6.09 -12.88
C GLY A 377 22.45 -7.35 -12.06
N SER A 378 23.41 -7.30 -11.13
CA SER A 378 23.72 -8.42 -10.22
C SER A 378 22.58 -8.80 -9.26
N ILE A 379 21.67 -7.87 -8.94
CA ILE A 379 20.59 -8.07 -7.96
C ILE A 379 19.19 -8.06 -8.57
N ALA A 380 19.04 -7.83 -9.88
CA ALA A 380 17.74 -7.72 -10.54
C ALA A 380 16.84 -8.94 -10.30
N SER A 381 17.40 -10.16 -10.32
CA SER A 381 16.64 -11.39 -10.02
C SER A 381 16.18 -11.46 -8.56
N ALA A 382 17.00 -11.00 -7.61
CA ALA A 382 16.60 -10.92 -6.22
C ALA A 382 15.49 -9.86 -6.03
N PHE A 383 15.61 -8.71 -6.71
CA PHE A 383 14.57 -7.69 -6.70
C PHE A 383 13.22 -8.23 -7.22
N GLU A 384 13.22 -8.95 -8.34
CA GLU A 384 11.99 -9.56 -8.89
C GLU A 384 11.34 -10.56 -7.92
N LYS A 385 12.12 -11.44 -7.29
CA LYS A 385 11.63 -12.43 -6.31
C LYS A 385 11.08 -11.76 -5.04
N PHE A 386 11.70 -10.68 -4.62
CA PHE A 386 11.22 -9.84 -3.53
C PHE A 386 9.90 -9.15 -3.91
N ASP A 387 9.86 -8.44 -5.03
CA ASP A 387 8.70 -7.70 -5.55
C ASP A 387 7.47 -8.62 -5.71
N HIS A 388 7.65 -9.82 -6.26
CA HIS A 388 6.59 -10.81 -6.40
C HIS A 388 5.92 -11.23 -5.08
N GLY A 389 6.64 -11.13 -3.96
CA GLY A 389 6.15 -11.56 -2.64
C GLY A 389 5.67 -10.42 -1.74
N VAL A 390 5.76 -9.15 -2.17
CA VAL A 390 5.42 -7.98 -1.32
C VAL A 390 4.00 -8.05 -0.79
N THR A 391 3.02 -8.47 -1.59
CA THR A 391 1.62 -8.60 -1.13
C THR A 391 1.48 -9.59 0.03
N LEU A 392 2.23 -10.69 0.00
CA LEU A 392 2.20 -11.69 1.07
C LEU A 392 2.98 -11.22 2.31
N LEU A 393 4.10 -10.51 2.11
CA LEU A 393 4.84 -9.87 3.22
C LEU A 393 3.97 -8.84 3.94
N ALA A 394 3.25 -7.99 3.19
CA ALA A 394 2.42 -6.91 3.74
C ALA A 394 1.26 -7.40 4.63
N ILE A 395 0.77 -8.62 4.39
CA ILE A 395 -0.26 -9.26 5.24
C ILE A 395 0.36 -10.17 6.32
N ASN A 396 1.68 -10.08 6.52
CA ASN A 396 2.45 -10.92 7.45
C ASN A 396 2.22 -12.42 7.24
N PHE A 397 2.16 -12.86 5.97
CA PHE A 397 1.99 -14.27 5.65
C PHE A 397 3.18 -15.08 6.21
N PRO A 398 3.00 -16.35 6.66
CA PRO A 398 4.07 -17.06 7.33
C PRO A 398 5.30 -17.29 6.42
N SER A 399 6.46 -16.82 6.88
CA SER A 399 7.73 -16.83 6.13
C SER A 399 8.18 -18.21 5.65
N ILE A 400 7.79 -19.27 6.36
CA ILE A 400 8.08 -20.66 5.98
C ILE A 400 7.54 -21.03 4.59
N PHE A 401 6.47 -20.38 4.14
CA PHE A 401 5.87 -20.57 2.82
C PHE A 401 6.39 -19.58 1.77
N MET A 402 7.30 -18.68 2.14
CA MET A 402 7.82 -17.60 1.29
C MET A 402 9.36 -17.56 1.28
N ARG A 403 10.00 -18.73 1.42
CA ARG A 403 11.46 -18.82 1.59
C ARG A 403 12.23 -18.06 0.52
N GLU A 404 11.81 -18.19 -0.75
CA GLU A 404 12.44 -17.49 -1.87
C GLU A 404 12.34 -15.96 -1.73
N THR A 405 11.14 -15.42 -1.45
CA THR A 405 10.92 -13.99 -1.22
C THR A 405 11.73 -13.50 -0.01
N THR A 406 11.72 -14.24 1.09
CA THR A 406 12.45 -13.83 2.30
C THR A 406 13.97 -13.87 2.12
N ALA A 407 14.49 -14.85 1.38
CA ALA A 407 15.91 -14.94 1.05
C ALA A 407 16.31 -13.80 0.12
N ALA A 408 15.51 -13.52 -0.91
CA ALA A 408 15.73 -12.40 -1.82
C ALA A 408 15.72 -11.05 -1.08
N ARG A 409 14.77 -10.84 -0.16
CA ARG A 409 14.76 -9.65 0.71
C ARG A 409 16.05 -9.53 1.52
N SER A 410 16.49 -10.60 2.17
CA SER A 410 17.72 -10.59 2.97
C SER A 410 18.94 -10.27 2.12
N GLN A 411 19.04 -10.85 0.91
CA GLN A 411 20.12 -10.56 -0.03
C GLN A 411 20.15 -9.08 -0.42
N LEU A 412 18.99 -8.48 -0.75
CA LEU A 412 18.90 -7.06 -1.11
C LEU A 412 19.33 -6.15 0.04
N ILE A 413 18.85 -6.43 1.25
CA ILE A 413 19.23 -5.69 2.46
C ILE A 413 20.73 -5.83 2.72
N GLU A 414 21.30 -7.03 2.55
CA GLU A 414 22.73 -7.26 2.73
C GLU A 414 23.57 -6.46 1.73
N VAL A 415 23.22 -6.49 0.44
CA VAL A 415 23.91 -5.69 -0.59
C VAL A 415 23.85 -4.21 -0.25
N LEU A 416 22.69 -3.68 0.13
CA LEU A 416 22.55 -2.28 0.54
C LEU A 416 23.32 -1.98 1.84
N THR A 417 23.35 -2.92 2.79
CA THR A 417 24.13 -2.81 4.03
C THR A 417 25.63 -2.68 3.72
N GLN A 418 26.15 -3.50 2.80
CA GLN A 418 27.55 -3.42 2.37
C GLN A 418 27.82 -2.11 1.62
N TYR A 419 26.91 -1.72 0.74
CA TYR A 419 27.01 -0.49 -0.04
C TYR A 419 27.17 0.76 0.84
N PHE A 420 26.45 0.85 1.97
CA PHE A 420 26.57 1.99 2.88
C PHE A 420 27.73 1.91 3.88
N LYS A 421 28.53 0.84 3.92
CA LYS A 421 29.62 0.70 4.91
C LYS A 421 30.65 1.83 4.86
N SER A 422 30.94 2.33 3.66
CA SER A 422 31.90 3.41 3.44
C SER A 422 31.23 4.78 3.32
N GLY A 423 29.93 4.89 3.64
CA GLY A 423 29.12 6.06 3.32
C GLY A 423 28.55 6.03 1.89
N PRO A 424 27.73 7.02 1.50
CA PRO A 424 27.23 7.12 0.14
C PRO A 424 28.39 7.48 -0.80
N PRO A 425 28.52 6.84 -1.97
CA PRO A 425 29.58 7.16 -2.91
C PRO A 425 29.35 8.55 -3.54
N GLU A 426 30.41 9.12 -4.10
CA GLU A 426 30.37 10.48 -4.65
C GLU A 426 29.40 10.63 -5.83
N ASP A 427 29.22 9.56 -6.60
CA ASP A 427 28.35 9.51 -7.77
C ASP A 427 26.87 9.24 -7.44
N ALA A 428 26.51 9.05 -6.16
CA ALA A 428 25.12 8.95 -5.73
C ALA A 428 24.39 10.30 -5.77
N SER A 429 23.06 10.25 -5.87
CA SER A 429 22.22 11.46 -5.84
C SER A 429 22.33 12.22 -4.52
N GLN A 430 22.11 13.54 -4.56
CA GLN A 430 22.01 14.36 -3.35
C GLN A 430 20.91 13.87 -2.40
N GLN A 431 19.79 13.38 -2.96
CA GLN A 431 18.72 12.78 -2.17
C GLN A 431 19.19 11.60 -1.32
N LEU A 432 20.04 10.73 -1.89
CA LEU A 432 20.60 9.61 -1.14
C LEU A 432 21.61 10.08 -0.10
N LYS A 433 22.45 11.07 -0.44
CA LYS A 433 23.45 11.64 0.49
C LYS A 433 22.75 12.24 1.72
N ASP A 434 21.74 13.08 1.51
CA ASP A 434 20.94 13.68 2.59
C ASP A 434 20.27 12.61 3.46
N PHE A 435 19.72 11.55 2.85
CA PHE A 435 19.13 10.43 3.57
C PHE A 435 20.16 9.73 4.47
N VAL A 436 21.36 9.44 3.96
CA VAL A 436 22.40 8.77 4.74
C VAL A 436 22.89 9.65 5.89
N ASP A 437 22.97 10.97 5.69
CA ASP A 437 23.35 11.89 6.75
C ASP A 437 22.28 11.99 7.86
N LEU A 438 20.99 12.00 7.50
CA LEU A 438 19.89 11.89 8.47
C LEU A 438 19.94 10.56 9.24
N ALA A 439 20.19 9.45 8.54
CA ALA A 439 20.31 8.13 9.17
C ALA A 439 21.49 8.09 10.17
N LYS A 440 22.64 8.67 9.81
CA LYS A 440 23.80 8.81 10.72
C LYS A 440 23.48 9.69 11.92
N GLY A 441 22.81 10.83 11.72
CA GLY A 441 22.39 11.73 12.80
C GLY A 441 21.40 11.08 13.78
N ALA A 442 20.63 10.10 13.32
CA ALA A 442 19.75 9.26 14.14
C ALA A 442 20.41 7.98 14.67
N GLU A 443 21.74 7.85 14.51
CA GLU A 443 22.54 6.70 14.98
C GLU A 443 22.09 5.35 14.39
N TRP A 444 21.57 5.35 13.17
CA TRP A 444 21.17 4.10 12.50
C TRP A 444 22.39 3.25 12.15
N THR A 445 22.24 1.94 12.31
CA THR A 445 23.26 1.00 11.82
C THR A 445 23.21 0.94 10.28
N ASN A 446 24.31 0.54 9.63
CA ASN A 446 24.31 0.33 8.18
C ASN A 446 23.22 -0.65 7.70
N ARG A 447 22.84 -1.61 8.55
CA ARG A 447 21.74 -2.54 8.27
C ARG A 447 20.38 -1.85 8.30
N ASP A 448 20.16 -0.94 9.24
CA ASP A 448 18.92 -0.16 9.31
C ASP A 448 18.82 0.79 8.11
N THR A 449 19.92 1.48 7.79
CA THR A 449 20.05 2.30 6.58
C THR A 449 19.78 1.48 5.31
N GLY A 450 20.37 0.29 5.19
CA GLY A 450 20.13 -0.62 4.07
C GLY A 450 18.69 -1.12 3.99
N SER A 451 18.05 -1.40 5.12
CA SER A 451 16.64 -1.83 5.17
C SER A 451 15.70 -0.71 4.74
N PHE A 452 15.92 0.53 5.21
CA PHE A 452 15.11 1.67 4.77
C PHE A 452 15.39 2.05 3.31
N ALA A 453 16.64 1.95 2.85
CA ALA A 453 16.99 2.18 1.45
C ALA A 453 16.28 1.21 0.51
N LEU A 454 16.04 -0.05 0.92
CA LEU A 454 15.18 -0.95 0.15
C LEU A 454 13.74 -0.39 0.03
N GLY A 455 13.25 0.28 1.07
CA GLY A 455 11.99 1.03 1.07
C GLY A 455 11.99 2.30 0.20
N MET A 456 13.15 2.81 -0.20
CA MET A 456 13.29 3.88 -1.21
C MET A 456 13.40 3.31 -2.63
N VAL A 457 14.19 2.24 -2.80
CA VAL A 457 14.44 1.58 -4.09
C VAL A 457 13.19 0.86 -4.60
N TRP A 458 12.47 0.13 -3.75
CA TRP A 458 11.27 -0.60 -4.18
C TRP A 458 10.20 0.28 -4.85
N PRO A 459 9.71 1.39 -4.23
CA PRO A 459 8.69 2.22 -4.87
C PRO A 459 9.18 2.91 -6.15
N LEU A 460 10.49 3.16 -6.28
CA LEU A 460 11.11 3.69 -7.51
C LEU A 460 11.00 2.67 -8.66
N LEU A 461 11.33 1.41 -8.40
CA LEU A 461 11.46 0.37 -9.43
C LEU A 461 10.16 -0.40 -9.72
N ALA A 462 9.22 -0.42 -8.78
CA ALA A 462 8.05 -1.30 -8.84
C ALA A 462 6.88 -0.75 -9.68
N ASN A 463 6.90 0.50 -10.13
CA ASN A 463 5.74 1.09 -10.81
C ASN A 463 6.04 1.67 -12.19
N ALA A 464 6.87 2.72 -12.27
CA ALA A 464 7.11 3.43 -13.54
C ALA A 464 7.60 2.52 -14.68
N PRO A 465 8.54 1.58 -14.46
CA PRO A 465 8.95 0.60 -15.49
C PRO A 465 7.80 -0.24 -16.03
N TRP A 466 6.86 -0.64 -15.17
CA TRP A 466 5.70 -1.44 -15.59
C TRP A 466 4.61 -0.60 -16.26
N ALA A 467 4.54 0.70 -15.99
CA ALA A 467 3.71 1.61 -16.76
C ALA A 467 4.20 1.72 -18.22
N VAL A 468 5.52 1.81 -18.44
CA VAL A 468 6.12 1.74 -19.78
C VAL A 468 5.78 0.41 -20.45
N TRP A 469 5.96 -0.71 -19.75
CA TRP A 469 5.65 -2.05 -20.26
C TRP A 469 4.19 -2.16 -20.74
N TRP A 470 3.22 -1.76 -19.91
CA TRP A 470 1.80 -1.83 -20.28
C TRP A 470 1.44 -0.88 -21.41
N LEU A 471 2.01 0.33 -21.44
CA LEU A 471 1.77 1.29 -22.51
C LEU A 471 2.19 0.69 -23.86
N LEU A 472 3.40 0.12 -23.93
CA LEU A 472 3.87 -0.55 -25.14
C LEU A 472 2.96 -1.70 -25.54
N VAL A 473 2.59 -2.57 -24.60
CA VAL A 473 1.67 -3.69 -24.87
C VAL A 473 0.34 -3.20 -25.43
N TYR A 474 -0.32 -2.24 -24.79
CA TYR A 474 -1.61 -1.76 -25.26
C TYR A 474 -1.53 -1.11 -26.63
N HIS A 475 -0.52 -0.28 -26.88
CA HIS A 475 -0.33 0.33 -28.19
C HIS A 475 -0.05 -0.71 -29.28
N LEU A 476 0.84 -1.67 -29.04
CA LEU A 476 1.20 -2.71 -30.01
C LEU A 476 0.01 -3.60 -30.42
N HIS A 477 -1.03 -3.69 -29.60
CA HIS A 477 -2.26 -4.43 -29.90
C HIS A 477 -3.40 -3.54 -30.45
N LYS A 478 -3.13 -2.28 -30.78
CA LYS A 478 -4.06 -1.39 -31.50
C LYS A 478 -3.76 -1.36 -32.99
N ALA A 479 -4.80 -1.09 -33.80
CA ALA A 479 -4.68 -1.02 -35.26
C ALA A 479 -3.62 0.00 -35.74
N ARG A 480 -3.51 1.15 -35.09
CA ARG A 480 -2.49 2.17 -35.38
C ARG A 480 -1.17 1.98 -34.63
N GLY A 481 -1.05 0.94 -33.82
CA GLY A 481 0.19 0.62 -33.11
C GLY A 481 0.75 1.80 -32.30
N LEU A 482 2.03 2.05 -32.54
CA LEU A 482 2.80 3.16 -31.97
C LEU A 482 2.81 4.42 -32.88
N GLU A 483 2.14 4.42 -34.03
CA GLU A 483 2.25 5.46 -35.07
C GLU A 483 2.10 6.89 -34.51
N LEU A 484 1.01 7.16 -33.81
CA LEU A 484 0.73 8.48 -33.23
C LEU A 484 1.75 8.90 -32.15
N LEU A 485 2.26 7.95 -31.36
CA LEU A 485 3.33 8.24 -30.40
C LEU A 485 4.62 8.59 -31.14
N LEU A 486 4.94 7.88 -32.21
CA LEU A 486 6.14 8.11 -33.00
C LEU A 486 6.09 9.46 -33.73
N GLU A 487 4.94 9.87 -34.26
CA GLU A 487 4.74 11.21 -34.81
C GLU A 487 5.04 12.29 -33.77
N GLU A 488 4.51 12.15 -32.56
CA GLU A 488 4.74 13.09 -31.48
C GLU A 488 6.20 13.09 -30.99
N VAL A 489 6.83 11.92 -30.84
CA VAL A 489 8.24 11.78 -30.46
C VAL A 489 9.15 12.43 -31.50
N ARG A 490 8.91 12.22 -32.79
CA ARG A 490 9.68 12.87 -33.87
C ARG A 490 9.55 14.39 -33.82
N ARG A 491 8.34 14.92 -33.60
CA ARG A 491 8.11 16.36 -33.46
C ARG A 491 8.91 16.94 -32.28
N VAL A 492 8.93 16.23 -31.15
CA VAL A 492 9.71 16.64 -29.96
C VAL A 492 11.21 16.64 -30.27
N VAL A 493 11.74 15.55 -30.80
CA VAL A 493 13.18 15.40 -31.06
C VAL A 493 13.68 16.42 -32.08
N ASN A 494 12.83 16.81 -33.04
CA ASN A 494 13.16 17.83 -34.04
C ASN A 494 12.90 19.28 -33.60
N SER A 495 12.48 19.53 -32.35
CA SER A 495 12.06 20.88 -31.91
C SER A 495 13.18 21.76 -31.35
N ASP A 496 14.44 21.34 -31.45
CA ASP A 496 15.64 21.95 -30.82
C ASP A 496 15.56 22.13 -29.29
N ARG A 497 14.43 21.78 -28.65
CA ARG A 497 14.23 21.85 -27.19
C ARG A 497 15.03 20.78 -26.47
N ASP A 498 15.62 21.13 -25.34
CA ASP A 498 16.24 20.15 -24.47
C ASP A 498 15.20 19.17 -23.91
N LEU A 499 15.55 17.88 -23.85
CA LEU A 499 14.63 16.84 -23.41
C LEU A 499 14.16 17.05 -21.96
N LEU A 500 15.01 17.60 -21.08
CA LEU A 500 14.65 17.90 -19.71
C LEU A 500 13.53 18.95 -19.64
N GLU A 501 13.57 19.95 -20.53
CA GLU A 501 12.51 20.94 -20.64
C GLU A 501 11.21 20.32 -21.16
N VAL A 502 11.31 19.47 -22.18
CA VAL A 502 10.15 18.78 -22.77
C VAL A 502 9.43 17.92 -21.74
N VAL A 503 10.14 17.09 -20.97
CA VAL A 503 9.49 16.14 -20.04
C VAL A 503 8.87 16.82 -18.82
N ARG A 504 9.30 18.05 -18.51
CA ARG A 504 8.71 18.92 -17.48
C ARG A 504 7.48 19.68 -17.98
N ASP A 505 7.42 19.95 -19.28
CA ASP A 505 6.30 20.61 -19.94
C ASP A 505 5.19 19.61 -20.28
N SER A 506 4.13 19.59 -19.45
CA SER A 506 2.97 18.72 -19.65
C SER A 506 2.16 19.05 -20.92
N THR A 507 2.48 20.14 -21.62
CA THR A 507 1.84 20.49 -22.90
C THR A 507 2.67 20.06 -24.10
N ALA A 508 3.92 19.64 -23.90
CA ALA A 508 4.83 19.28 -24.99
C ALA A 508 4.47 17.94 -25.64
N THR A 509 3.83 17.03 -24.90
CA THR A 509 3.55 15.64 -25.32
C THR A 509 2.11 15.21 -24.99
N PRO A 510 1.08 15.91 -25.51
CA PRO A 510 -0.31 15.68 -25.13
C PRO A 510 -0.82 14.25 -25.40
N TYR A 511 -0.40 13.61 -26.50
CA TYR A 511 -0.87 12.25 -26.82
C TYR A 511 -0.17 11.18 -25.96
N LEU A 512 1.14 11.31 -25.75
CA LEU A 512 1.90 10.47 -24.83
C LEU A 512 1.36 10.62 -23.40
N ASP A 513 1.10 11.84 -22.94
CA ASP A 513 0.51 12.09 -21.63
C ASP A 513 -0.86 11.44 -21.50
N ALA A 514 -1.71 11.55 -22.53
CA ALA A 514 -3.00 10.90 -22.52
C ALA A 514 -2.87 9.36 -22.44
N SER A 515 -1.93 8.81 -23.21
CA SER A 515 -1.63 7.38 -23.25
C SER A 515 -1.08 6.86 -21.92
N ILE A 516 -0.21 7.62 -21.24
CA ILE A 516 0.29 7.30 -19.90
C ILE A 516 -0.87 7.25 -18.90
N ASN A 517 -1.75 8.26 -18.91
CA ASN A 517 -2.87 8.32 -17.98
C ASN A 517 -3.88 7.19 -18.22
N GLU A 518 -4.19 6.86 -19.48
CA GLU A 518 -5.06 5.73 -19.81
C GLU A 518 -4.44 4.39 -19.40
N THR A 519 -3.12 4.25 -19.59
CA THR A 519 -2.38 3.06 -19.14
C THR A 519 -2.48 2.89 -17.63
N ILE A 520 -2.26 3.97 -16.85
CA ILE A 520 -2.39 3.92 -15.39
C ILE A 520 -3.83 3.60 -14.99
N ARG A 521 -4.83 4.22 -15.63
CA ARG A 521 -6.26 3.96 -15.35
C ARG A 521 -6.59 2.48 -15.49
N ILE A 522 -6.14 1.84 -16.58
CA ILE A 522 -6.48 0.45 -16.88
C ILE A 522 -5.59 -0.56 -16.15
N ALA A 523 -4.30 -0.29 -16.00
CA ALA A 523 -3.31 -1.28 -15.55
C ALA A 523 -2.82 -1.09 -14.11
N SER A 524 -3.38 -0.14 -13.36
CA SER A 524 -3.10 0.04 -11.94
C SER A 524 -4.19 -0.55 -11.04
N ASP A 525 -3.78 -1.04 -9.86
CA ASP A 525 -4.63 -1.37 -8.73
C ASP A 525 -3.94 -0.92 -7.43
N SER A 526 -4.09 0.36 -7.09
CA SER A 526 -3.59 0.93 -5.84
C SER A 526 -4.66 0.96 -4.76
N TRP A 527 -4.31 0.54 -3.55
CA TRP A 527 -5.18 0.65 -2.37
C TRP A 527 -4.62 1.67 -1.39
N SER A 528 -5.44 2.65 -1.02
CA SER A 528 -5.12 3.54 0.09
C SER A 528 -5.72 2.97 1.36
N VAL A 529 -4.87 2.33 2.17
CA VAL A 529 -5.29 1.68 3.42
C VAL A 529 -5.41 2.71 4.54
N ARG A 530 -6.48 2.60 5.31
CA ARG A 530 -6.77 3.41 6.48
C ARG A 530 -7.18 2.53 7.65
N TRP A 531 -6.72 2.91 8.82
CA TRP A 531 -7.13 2.34 10.08
C TRP A 531 -8.04 3.33 10.80
N VAL A 532 -9.12 2.83 11.38
CA VAL A 532 -10.06 3.65 12.16
C VAL A 532 -9.63 3.60 13.63
N PRO A 533 -9.21 4.73 14.24
CA PRO A 533 -8.86 4.74 15.65
C PRO A 533 -10.04 4.44 16.57
N PRO A 534 -9.81 3.83 17.74
CA PRO A 534 -10.81 3.79 18.80
C PRO A 534 -11.32 5.20 19.12
N SER A 535 -12.63 5.36 19.09
CA SER A 535 -13.31 6.63 19.37
C SER A 535 -14.51 6.37 20.28
N PRO A 536 -14.82 7.28 21.22
CA PRO A 536 -16.04 7.20 22.02
C PRO A 536 -17.32 7.41 21.19
N THR A 537 -17.20 7.97 19.98
CA THR A 537 -18.31 8.17 19.04
C THR A 537 -18.13 7.33 17.78
N PRO A 538 -19.21 6.84 17.15
CA PRO A 538 -19.09 6.07 15.92
C PRO A 538 -18.53 6.90 14.76
N SER A 539 -17.43 6.46 14.17
CA SER A 539 -16.84 7.05 12.96
C SER A 539 -17.77 6.86 11.77
N ARG A 540 -18.01 7.91 10.99
CA ARG A 540 -18.97 7.87 9.87
C ARG A 540 -18.30 8.20 8.54
N LEU A 541 -18.78 7.56 7.47
CA LEU A 541 -18.48 7.92 6.09
C LEU A 541 -19.75 7.77 5.26
N GLY A 542 -20.30 8.90 4.82
CA GLY A 542 -21.66 8.93 4.27
C GLY A 542 -22.66 8.37 5.27
N THR A 543 -23.43 7.37 4.85
CA THR A 543 -24.41 6.67 5.70
C THR A 543 -23.80 5.52 6.51
N PHE A 544 -22.53 5.19 6.30
CA PHE A 544 -21.89 4.02 6.89
C PHE A 544 -21.17 4.35 8.20
N ILE A 545 -21.20 3.39 9.12
CA ILE A 545 -20.58 3.47 10.44
C ILE A 545 -19.40 2.51 10.53
N PHE A 546 -18.26 3.02 10.96
CA PHE A 546 -17.02 2.31 11.22
C PHE A 546 -16.68 2.35 12.71
N ARG A 547 -16.00 1.30 13.18
CA ARG A 547 -15.59 1.11 14.58
C ARG A 547 -14.06 1.19 14.67
N GLY A 548 -13.58 1.51 15.86
CA GLY A 548 -12.15 1.39 16.17
C GLY A 548 -11.61 0.01 15.81
N GLY A 549 -10.49 -0.04 15.11
CA GLY A 549 -9.88 -1.26 14.60
C GLY A 549 -10.29 -1.66 13.18
N ASP A 550 -11.33 -1.04 12.61
CA ASP A 550 -11.72 -1.34 11.22
C ASP A 550 -10.62 -0.91 10.24
N LEU A 551 -10.38 -1.75 9.22
CA LEU A 551 -9.51 -1.44 8.08
C LEU A 551 -10.35 -1.03 6.88
N VAL A 552 -10.06 0.14 6.35
CA VAL A 552 -10.77 0.78 5.24
C VAL A 552 -9.81 0.94 4.06
N MET A 553 -10.24 0.51 2.87
CA MET A 553 -9.45 0.42 1.65
C MET A 553 -10.08 1.30 0.58
N CYS A 554 -9.47 2.45 0.27
CA CYS A 554 -9.85 3.22 -0.90
C CYS A 554 -9.30 2.51 -2.14
N LYS A 555 -10.17 1.93 -2.98
CA LYS A 555 -9.78 1.14 -4.15
C LYS A 555 -9.90 1.95 -5.43
N MET A 556 -8.79 2.53 -5.89
CA MET A 556 -8.76 3.43 -7.04
C MET A 556 -9.26 2.78 -8.33
N ARG A 557 -8.87 1.51 -8.53
CA ARG A 557 -9.33 0.72 -9.68
C ARG A 557 -10.85 0.55 -9.72
N GLY A 558 -11.54 0.59 -8.58
CA GLY A 558 -13.00 0.57 -8.54
C GLY A 558 -13.60 1.76 -9.27
N VAL A 559 -13.07 2.96 -9.00
CA VAL A 559 -13.47 4.20 -9.67
C VAL A 559 -13.03 4.20 -11.14
N HIS A 560 -11.79 3.79 -11.41
CA HIS A 560 -11.23 3.77 -12.77
C HIS A 560 -11.96 2.82 -13.71
N MET A 561 -12.62 1.79 -13.17
CA MET A 561 -13.39 0.80 -13.91
C MET A 561 -14.91 1.00 -13.80
N ASP A 562 -15.37 2.11 -13.21
CA ASP A 562 -16.79 2.42 -13.06
C ASP A 562 -17.37 2.97 -14.39
N PRO A 563 -18.36 2.30 -15.01
CA PRO A 563 -18.97 2.78 -16.24
C PRO A 563 -19.75 4.10 -16.08
N ASN A 564 -20.10 4.50 -14.86
CA ASN A 564 -20.71 5.80 -14.59
C ASN A 564 -19.68 6.95 -14.59
N VAL A 565 -18.40 6.62 -14.46
CA VAL A 565 -17.28 7.58 -14.47
C VAL A 565 -16.58 7.58 -15.83
N TYR A 566 -16.36 6.40 -16.42
CA TYR A 566 -15.67 6.22 -17.69
C TYR A 566 -16.53 5.42 -18.65
N ALA A 567 -16.84 5.98 -19.83
CA ALA A 567 -17.49 5.22 -20.89
C ALA A 567 -16.58 4.09 -21.39
N HIS A 568 -17.14 2.87 -21.51
CA HIS A 568 -16.41 1.66 -21.90
C HIS A 568 -15.10 1.47 -21.10
N PRO A 569 -15.18 1.37 -19.76
CA PRO A 569 -14.01 1.43 -18.88
C PRO A 569 -12.98 0.33 -19.14
N GLU A 570 -13.40 -0.82 -19.68
CA GLU A 570 -12.53 -1.93 -20.07
C GLU A 570 -11.74 -1.69 -21.36
N VAL A 571 -12.15 -0.72 -22.19
CA VAL A 571 -11.53 -0.45 -23.48
C VAL A 571 -10.38 0.53 -23.30
N TYR A 572 -9.19 0.13 -23.75
CA TYR A 572 -8.02 1.01 -23.82
C TYR A 572 -8.20 2.07 -24.89
N GLU A 573 -8.32 3.33 -24.49
CA GLU A 573 -8.46 4.49 -25.36
C GLU A 573 -7.30 5.46 -25.11
N PRO A 574 -6.17 5.36 -25.84
CA PRO A 574 -4.98 6.17 -25.53
C PRO A 574 -5.24 7.69 -25.63
N GLY A 575 -6.22 8.10 -26.45
CA GLY A 575 -6.67 9.48 -26.55
C GLY A 575 -7.61 9.97 -25.44
N ARG A 576 -8.01 9.14 -24.47
CA ARG A 576 -9.08 9.47 -23.50
C ARG A 576 -8.84 10.76 -22.72
N PHE A 577 -7.57 11.11 -22.50
CA PHE A 577 -7.17 12.27 -21.70
C PHE A 577 -6.59 13.42 -22.54
N THR A 578 -6.73 13.42 -23.87
CA THR A 578 -6.17 14.48 -24.74
C THR A 578 -6.87 15.83 -24.56
N SER A 579 -8.16 15.83 -24.19
CA SER A 579 -8.91 17.05 -23.86
C SER A 579 -8.64 17.57 -22.44
N GLY A 580 -7.62 17.02 -21.76
CA GLY A 580 -7.26 17.37 -20.39
C GLY A 580 -7.97 16.51 -19.33
N LYS A 581 -7.67 16.80 -18.07
CA LYS A 581 -8.16 16.06 -16.88
C LYS A 581 -9.26 16.80 -16.11
N GLU A 582 -9.67 17.97 -16.58
CA GLU A 582 -10.52 18.89 -15.80
C GLU A 582 -11.87 18.26 -15.46
N GLY A 583 -12.52 17.61 -16.43
CA GLY A 583 -13.75 16.83 -16.21
C GLY A 583 -13.57 15.57 -15.34
N MET A 584 -12.33 15.18 -15.05
CA MET A 584 -11.97 14.00 -14.25
C MET A 584 -11.48 14.37 -12.84
N ARG A 585 -11.58 15.65 -12.45
CA ARG A 585 -11.17 16.13 -11.12
C ARG A 585 -11.90 15.34 -10.03
N GLY A 586 -11.12 14.82 -9.07
CA GLY A 586 -11.64 14.01 -7.96
C GLY A 586 -12.14 12.61 -8.37
N ARG A 587 -12.02 12.22 -9.64
CA ARG A 587 -12.49 10.91 -10.17
C ARG A 587 -11.38 10.12 -10.86
N PHE A 588 -10.20 10.71 -11.01
CA PHE A 588 -8.99 10.05 -11.47
C PHE A 588 -7.91 10.09 -10.39
N PHE A 589 -7.38 8.90 -10.05
CA PHE A 589 -6.49 8.68 -8.89
C PHE A 589 -5.22 7.92 -9.31
N PRO A 590 -4.41 8.44 -10.22
CA PRO A 590 -3.23 7.74 -10.75
C PRO A 590 -2.17 7.47 -9.69
N PHE A 591 -2.12 8.32 -8.65
CA PHE A 591 -1.08 8.34 -7.62
C PHE A 591 -1.66 8.30 -6.20
N GLY A 592 -2.93 7.91 -6.05
CA GLY A 592 -3.69 8.09 -4.81
C GLY A 592 -4.16 9.54 -4.61
N GLY A 593 -4.33 9.94 -3.35
CA GLY A 593 -4.74 11.29 -2.97
C GLY A 593 -4.60 11.54 -1.46
N GLY A 594 -4.88 12.78 -1.04
CA GLY A 594 -4.69 13.25 0.33
C GLY A 594 -3.23 13.14 0.78
N PHE A 595 -3.03 13.03 2.09
CA PHE A 595 -1.72 12.82 2.72
C PHE A 595 -0.92 11.63 2.15
N SER A 596 -1.61 10.62 1.61
CA SER A 596 -0.99 9.41 1.07
C SER A 596 -0.69 9.46 -0.43
N ILE A 597 -0.71 10.64 -1.05
CA ILE A 597 -0.38 10.79 -2.47
C ILE A 597 1.09 10.45 -2.71
N CYS A 598 1.39 9.79 -3.84
CA CYS A 598 2.77 9.46 -4.20
C CYS A 598 3.65 10.71 -4.27
N GLU A 599 4.72 10.72 -3.48
CA GLU A 599 5.68 11.82 -3.41
C GLU A 599 6.51 11.88 -4.69
N GLY A 600 6.83 10.72 -5.26
CA GLY A 600 7.59 10.58 -6.51
C GLY A 600 6.79 10.77 -7.80
N ARG A 601 5.53 11.22 -7.76
CA ARG A 601 4.65 11.32 -8.95
C ARG A 601 5.23 12.18 -10.09
N HIS A 602 5.91 13.28 -9.76
CA HIS A 602 6.52 14.18 -10.75
C HIS A 602 7.75 13.56 -11.40
N LEU A 603 8.54 12.84 -10.60
CA LEU A 603 9.67 12.06 -11.05
C LEU A 603 9.19 10.92 -11.96
N ALA A 604 8.24 10.11 -11.51
CA ALA A 604 7.71 8.98 -12.26
C ALA A 604 7.15 9.37 -13.64
N LEU A 605 6.34 10.43 -13.71
CA LEU A 605 5.84 10.93 -15.00
C LEU A 605 6.98 11.40 -15.92
N SER A 606 7.95 12.14 -15.39
CA SER A 606 9.11 12.60 -16.16
C SER A 606 9.97 11.43 -16.67
N GLN A 607 10.17 10.41 -15.83
CA GLN A 607 10.92 9.20 -16.18
C GLN A 607 10.22 8.40 -17.27
N ILE A 608 8.91 8.16 -17.15
CA ILE A 608 8.12 7.45 -18.17
C ILE A 608 8.20 8.17 -19.52
N ARG A 609 8.03 9.51 -19.53
CA ARG A 609 8.16 10.32 -20.74
C ARG A 609 9.56 10.23 -21.34
N ALA A 610 10.58 10.52 -20.53
CA ALA A 610 11.98 10.51 -20.96
C ALA A 610 12.34 9.16 -21.57
N PHE A 611 12.02 8.07 -20.87
CA PHE A 611 12.31 6.71 -21.32
C PHE A 611 11.63 6.42 -22.66
N LEU A 612 10.33 6.68 -22.80
CA LEU A 612 9.59 6.42 -24.04
C LEU A 612 10.10 7.29 -25.20
N ILE A 613 10.39 8.57 -24.98
CA ILE A 613 10.92 9.47 -26.01
C ILE A 613 12.29 8.97 -26.48
N ILE A 614 13.22 8.67 -25.57
CA ILE A 614 14.57 8.17 -25.91
C ILE A 614 14.46 6.83 -26.65
N PHE A 615 13.71 5.89 -26.10
CA PHE A 615 13.61 4.53 -26.64
C PHE A 615 12.94 4.49 -28.02
N LEU A 616 11.80 5.18 -28.18
CA LEU A 616 11.05 5.18 -29.45
C LEU A 616 11.72 6.02 -30.54
N ASN A 617 12.58 6.97 -30.16
CA ASN A 617 13.44 7.68 -31.10
C ASN A 617 14.52 6.76 -31.71
N GLU A 618 15.01 5.77 -30.95
CA GLU A 618 16.08 4.88 -31.39
C GLU A 618 15.55 3.61 -32.08
N PHE A 619 14.32 3.18 -31.78
CA PHE A 619 13.82 1.88 -32.22
C PHE A 619 12.41 1.93 -32.85
N ASP A 620 12.24 1.14 -33.91
CA ASP A 620 10.96 0.58 -34.32
C ASP A 620 10.67 -0.69 -33.51
N VAL A 621 9.45 -0.80 -32.99
CA VAL A 621 9.02 -1.90 -32.11
C VAL A 621 7.79 -2.57 -32.72
N SER A 622 7.83 -3.90 -32.81
CA SER A 622 6.72 -4.71 -33.30
C SER A 622 6.58 -5.99 -32.49
N LEU A 623 5.38 -6.57 -32.44
CA LEU A 623 5.18 -7.90 -31.84
C LEU A 623 5.92 -8.95 -32.67
N VAL A 624 6.57 -9.91 -32.02
CA VAL A 624 7.14 -11.08 -32.72
C VAL A 624 6.01 -11.95 -33.28
N ASP A 625 4.91 -12.07 -32.52
CA ASP A 625 3.68 -12.72 -32.94
C ASP A 625 2.54 -11.69 -33.00
N SER A 626 2.12 -11.33 -34.22
CA SER A 626 1.04 -10.36 -34.44
C SER A 626 -0.34 -10.84 -33.94
N GLN A 627 -0.51 -12.14 -33.69
CA GLN A 627 -1.75 -12.71 -33.18
C GLN A 627 -1.72 -12.88 -31.66
N SER A 628 -0.64 -12.47 -31.00
CA SER A 628 -0.57 -12.57 -29.54
C SER A 628 -1.65 -11.72 -28.90
N GLU A 629 -2.33 -12.26 -27.89
CA GLU A 629 -3.30 -11.48 -27.11
C GLU A 629 -2.60 -10.64 -26.04
N VAL A 630 -3.27 -9.57 -25.60
CA VAL A 630 -2.86 -8.78 -24.44
C VAL A 630 -2.79 -9.69 -23.20
N PRO A 631 -1.66 -9.74 -22.47
CA PRO A 631 -1.55 -10.57 -21.28
C PRO A 631 -2.57 -10.20 -20.19
N MET A 632 -3.06 -11.21 -19.48
CA MET A 632 -3.94 -10.99 -18.33
C MET A 632 -3.18 -10.34 -17.17
N PHE A 633 -3.92 -9.63 -16.33
CA PHE A 633 -3.43 -9.09 -15.07
C PHE A 633 -3.18 -10.19 -14.04
N SER A 634 -1.98 -10.20 -13.44
CA SER A 634 -1.64 -11.08 -12.33
C SER A 634 -2.54 -10.81 -11.12
N PRO A 635 -3.07 -11.84 -10.45
CA PRO A 635 -3.79 -11.65 -9.19
C PRO A 635 -2.84 -11.46 -7.99
N ARG A 636 -1.52 -11.63 -8.19
CA ARG A 636 -0.55 -11.76 -7.09
C ARG A 636 -0.10 -10.43 -6.47
N ASN A 637 -0.07 -9.35 -7.24
CA ASN A 637 0.47 -8.05 -6.79
C ASN A 637 -0.59 -6.94 -6.67
N ARG A 638 -1.86 -7.30 -6.44
CA ARG A 638 -2.95 -6.31 -6.33
C ARG A 638 -2.80 -5.45 -5.08
N GLY A 639 -3.20 -4.18 -5.20
CA GLY A 639 -3.15 -3.18 -4.14
C GLY A 639 -1.89 -2.32 -4.11
N PHE A 640 -0.86 -2.66 -4.91
CA PHE A 640 0.47 -2.04 -4.85
C PHE A 640 0.84 -1.22 -6.10
N GLY A 641 -0.15 -0.84 -6.92
CA GLY A 641 0.07 0.01 -8.10
C GLY A 641 0.01 -0.77 -9.41
N MET A 642 1.02 -0.63 -10.26
CA MET A 642 1.01 -1.22 -11.60
C MET A 642 0.97 -2.75 -11.53
N ILE A 643 -0.10 -3.34 -12.06
CA ILE A 643 -0.33 -4.78 -11.98
C ILE A 643 0.71 -5.51 -12.85
N ARG A 644 1.29 -6.62 -12.40
CA ARG A 644 2.18 -7.42 -13.26
C ARG A 644 1.37 -8.21 -14.28
N PRO A 645 1.88 -8.49 -15.49
CA PRO A 645 1.23 -9.42 -16.39
C PRO A 645 1.43 -10.87 -15.89
N VAL A 646 0.53 -11.78 -16.27
CA VAL A 646 0.71 -13.22 -15.99
C VAL A 646 1.80 -13.86 -16.84
N ARG A 647 2.12 -13.25 -17.99
CA ARG A 647 3.15 -13.69 -18.93
C ARG A 647 3.76 -12.48 -19.63
N ASP A 648 5.02 -12.59 -20.01
CA ASP A 648 5.69 -11.54 -20.77
C ASP A 648 5.33 -11.56 -22.27
N VAL A 649 5.75 -10.53 -23.01
CA VAL A 649 5.55 -10.35 -24.45
C VAL A 649 6.90 -10.25 -25.14
N GLN A 650 7.06 -10.96 -26.25
CA GLN A 650 8.22 -10.85 -27.13
C GLN A 650 7.98 -9.79 -28.20
N VAL A 651 8.94 -8.87 -28.33
CA VAL A 651 8.95 -7.82 -29.34
C VAL A 651 10.22 -7.88 -30.17
N ARG A 652 10.11 -7.43 -31.41
CA ARG A 652 11.25 -7.20 -32.30
C ARG A 652 11.61 -5.73 -32.27
N LEU A 653 12.85 -5.44 -31.89
CA LEU A 653 13.45 -4.13 -31.96
C LEU A 653 14.25 -4.01 -33.27
N THR A 654 14.00 -2.95 -34.02
CA THR A 654 14.80 -2.57 -35.18
C THR A 654 15.32 -1.16 -34.96
N ARG A 655 16.63 -1.00 -34.86
CA ARG A 655 17.26 0.31 -34.68
C ARG A 655 16.94 1.19 -35.89
N ARG A 656 16.46 2.40 -35.64
CA ARG A 656 16.16 3.37 -36.72
C ARG A 656 17.46 3.82 -37.36
N LYS A 657 17.42 3.99 -38.68
CA LYS A 657 18.44 4.78 -39.39
C LYS A 657 17.99 6.23 -39.26
N LEU A 658 18.61 6.96 -38.34
CA LEU A 658 18.38 8.40 -38.15
C LEU A 658 18.98 9.19 -39.31
#